data_AF-A0A559MJV5-F1
#
_entry.id   AF-A0A559MJV5-F1
#
_cell.length_a   1.000
_cell.length_b   1.000
_cell.length_c   1.000
_cell.angle_alpha   90.00
_cell.angle_beta   90.00
_cell.angle_gamma   90.00
#
_symmetry.space_group_name_H-M   'P 1'
#
loop_
_entity.id
_entity.type
_entity.pdbx_description
1 polymer ?
#
loop_
_entity_poly.entity_id
_entity_poly.type
_entity_poly.pdbx_seq_one_letter_code
_entity_poly.pdbx_strand_id
1 'polypeptide(L)'
;MTRSEGADIAECFQAVGSIRENDPMSWQKAWSKQAEWAESLAQEAQCAGNKAAARGAFLRASNYTRASSYMMTGDQMGTSDSRVVPVLQKAAELFRSATKLLDSLVYPLQIPYDTKDGKLSLPAYLYCPRPSTRLQHKTPLLVNIAGADSTQEEQYFMFPAAGPELGYAVLTFEGPGQGLALHEHNISMRPDWEEVIRVVLDYVSTFAGEHEELELDLTRIAIAGASLGGYFALRAAADERCKACIAIDPVYDLYEFGANHAAPTLFAWWNAGWIPNAVINSLISIGTRLSFQSRWEIFTSARFLGVSTPVDLLQTMKKFSLHRLDGAGEAKSYLDELACPVLVSGAAQSVYFDVDDHTSRVFKGIKHQEKEMWVGADAAQGGLQAKMGAVALCNQQQGETGSQQRAGNQIDLMELGISTPMSHSSHDFGFSLDEPSTRPTSPKSHEQINHLPSMLTPLSNDDLACFGDSRIDLESSLSSATSSVGPTPNVLQMLFHLCSTLTGDLAILDSSHQISAEPGSPPRIDTAVENALSSTAKLSDIIRAMKSADAGQEQRDKQRTCIMGPHHSSFSSSQSTLLSPTSIRGSQPWEGSWGQSSRMGHSTDSMYRTGIGASPPSPKPAKRGDIMFTTTLVNAYILLVRVWTKTYLHLHHILLSRPQGEISELLGLPSLQLGGYIVGSNPSVKITVLLELSSSMLKVIETSLGLGNSIGTGYGRRDSPHDDPNTQSLIMDAVSVSVREALLSQETYRVSTEEGELSLRRVMDKVREQLDIWR
;
A
#
# COMPACT_ATOMS: atom_id res chain seq x y z
N MET A 1 -2.48 15.67 7.82
CA MET A 1 -3.06 16.90 7.24
C MET A 1 -4.39 17.28 7.91
N THR A 2 -5.46 16.47 7.88
CA THR A 2 -6.79 16.82 8.44
C THR A 2 -6.79 17.33 9.88
N ARG A 3 -6.08 16.68 10.83
CA ARG A 3 -5.92 17.16 12.23
C ARG A 3 -5.42 18.61 12.31
N SER A 4 -4.63 19.03 11.33
CA SER A 4 -3.93 20.32 11.27
C SER A 4 -4.57 21.25 10.22
N GLU A 5 -5.87 21.11 10.00
CA GLU A 5 -6.72 21.90 9.08
C GLU A 5 -6.32 21.84 7.58
N GLY A 6 -5.34 21.03 7.19
CA GLY A 6 -4.79 21.00 5.82
C GLY A 6 -5.58 20.21 4.77
N ALA A 7 -6.64 19.49 5.15
CA ALA A 7 -7.51 18.76 4.24
C ALA A 7 -8.83 18.35 4.94
N ASP A 8 -9.96 18.40 4.24
CA ASP A 8 -11.20 17.76 4.66
C ASP A 8 -11.37 16.39 3.97
N ILE A 9 -11.98 15.44 4.68
CA ILE A 9 -12.12 14.05 4.22
C ILE A 9 -13.10 13.96 3.03
N ALA A 10 -14.21 14.69 3.06
CA ALA A 10 -15.21 14.66 1.99
C ALA A 10 -14.73 15.40 0.73
N GLU A 11 -14.02 16.52 0.89
CA GLU A 11 -13.36 17.23 -0.21
C GLU A 11 -12.31 16.32 -0.90
N CYS A 12 -11.51 15.57 -0.12
CA CYS A 12 -10.57 14.59 -0.65
C CYS A 12 -11.26 13.42 -1.38
N PHE A 13 -12.33 12.83 -0.82
CA PHE A 13 -13.07 11.77 -1.53
C PHE A 13 -13.72 12.28 -2.83
N GLN A 14 -14.24 13.51 -2.86
CA GLN A 14 -14.79 14.10 -4.09
C GLN A 14 -13.69 14.37 -5.15
N ALA A 15 -12.48 14.76 -4.73
CA ALA A 15 -11.33 14.85 -5.63
C ALA A 15 -10.98 13.46 -6.20
N VAL A 16 -10.76 12.46 -5.34
CA VAL A 16 -10.41 11.08 -5.76
C VAL A 16 -11.45 10.49 -6.71
N GLY A 17 -12.75 10.65 -6.44
CA GLY A 17 -13.83 10.19 -7.34
C GLY A 17 -13.90 10.91 -8.70
N SER A 18 -13.09 11.95 -8.91
CA SER A 18 -12.96 12.67 -10.19
C SER A 18 -11.66 12.37 -10.94
N ILE A 19 -10.72 11.64 -10.32
CA ILE A 19 -9.40 11.31 -10.87
C ILE A 19 -9.48 10.00 -11.65
N ARG A 20 -8.73 9.91 -12.76
CA ARG A 20 -8.58 8.69 -13.54
C ARG A 20 -7.18 8.13 -13.37
N GLU A 21 -7.08 6.81 -13.42
CA GLU A 21 -5.81 6.09 -13.39
C GLU A 21 -4.88 6.59 -14.52
N ASN A 22 -3.62 6.87 -14.18
CA ASN A 22 -2.56 7.33 -15.10
C ASN A 22 -2.86 8.65 -15.88
N ASP A 23 -3.84 9.46 -15.45
CA ASP A 23 -4.21 10.75 -16.07
C ASP A 23 -3.82 11.94 -15.16
N PRO A 24 -2.60 12.50 -15.28
CA PRO A 24 -2.14 13.62 -14.44
C PRO A 24 -2.94 14.92 -14.68
N MET A 25 -3.64 15.05 -15.81
CA MET A 25 -4.52 16.20 -16.05
C MET A 25 -5.86 16.07 -15.29
N SER A 26 -6.35 14.84 -15.09
CA SER A 26 -7.48 14.60 -14.17
C SER A 26 -7.11 14.90 -12.72
N TRP A 27 -5.90 14.52 -12.30
CA TRP A 27 -5.34 14.86 -10.98
C TRP A 27 -5.28 16.37 -10.78
N GLN A 28 -4.64 17.10 -11.71
CA GLN A 28 -4.53 18.56 -11.65
C GLN A 28 -5.91 19.21 -11.58
N LYS A 29 -6.84 18.83 -12.47
CA LYS A 29 -8.20 19.39 -12.48
C LYS A 29 -8.99 19.10 -11.19
N ALA A 30 -8.87 17.89 -10.63
CA ALA A 30 -9.59 17.51 -9.41
C ALA A 30 -9.13 18.33 -8.20
N TRP A 31 -7.81 18.50 -8.02
CA TRP A 31 -7.25 19.26 -6.91
C TRP A 31 -7.36 20.78 -7.10
N SER A 32 -7.19 21.32 -8.32
CA SER A 32 -7.45 22.75 -8.57
C SER A 32 -8.89 23.13 -8.23
N LYS A 33 -9.88 22.28 -8.56
CA LYS A 33 -11.28 22.50 -8.17
C LYS A 33 -11.47 22.58 -6.64
N GLN A 34 -10.84 21.70 -5.86
CA GLN A 34 -10.94 21.78 -4.40
C GLN A 34 -10.18 22.99 -3.84
N ALA A 35 -9.07 23.39 -4.47
CA ALA A 35 -8.32 24.59 -4.08
C ALA A 35 -9.13 25.88 -4.30
N GLU A 36 -9.75 26.03 -5.48
CA GLU A 36 -10.65 27.13 -5.83
C GLU A 36 -11.84 27.22 -4.86
N TRP A 37 -12.44 26.08 -4.52
CA TRP A 37 -13.54 25.99 -3.56
C TRP A 37 -13.11 26.39 -2.14
N ALA A 38 -12.00 25.84 -1.65
CA ALA A 38 -11.46 26.18 -0.34
C ALA A 38 -11.00 27.65 -0.25
N GLU A 39 -10.49 28.23 -1.34
CA GLU A 39 -10.16 29.67 -1.41
C GLU A 39 -11.42 30.54 -1.31
N SER A 40 -12.53 30.19 -1.98
CA SER A 40 -13.81 30.92 -1.83
C SER A 40 -14.26 30.93 -0.37
N LEU A 41 -14.31 29.76 0.27
CA LEU A 41 -14.68 29.63 1.69
C LEU A 41 -13.75 30.42 2.63
N ALA A 42 -12.46 30.53 2.29
CA ALA A 42 -11.50 31.32 3.05
C ALA A 42 -11.76 32.82 2.95
N GLN A 43 -12.01 33.32 1.73
CA GLN A 43 -12.35 34.71 1.47
C GLN A 43 -13.70 35.09 2.11
N GLU A 44 -14.72 34.23 1.98
CA GLU A 44 -16.03 34.41 2.62
C GLU A 44 -15.92 34.49 4.15
N ALA A 45 -15.22 33.55 4.77
CA ALA A 45 -14.98 33.54 6.21
C ALA A 45 -14.16 34.75 6.69
N GLN A 46 -13.19 35.21 5.88
CA GLN A 46 -12.39 36.40 6.18
C GLN A 46 -13.23 37.67 6.12
N CYS A 47 -14.09 37.82 5.10
CA CYS A 47 -15.06 38.91 4.99
C CYS A 47 -16.08 38.91 6.15
N ALA A 48 -16.46 37.73 6.65
CA ALA A 48 -17.31 37.58 7.82
C ALA A 48 -16.57 37.76 9.18
N GLY A 49 -15.26 38.01 9.17
CA GLY A 49 -14.44 38.16 10.38
C GLY A 49 -14.15 36.86 11.15
N ASN A 50 -14.50 35.69 10.60
CA ASN A 50 -14.28 34.40 11.25
C ASN A 50 -12.84 33.91 11.04
N LYS A 51 -11.93 34.39 11.89
CA LYS A 51 -10.49 34.07 11.87
C LYS A 51 -10.20 32.57 11.72
N ALA A 52 -10.88 31.73 12.51
CA ALA A 52 -10.62 30.29 12.55
C ALA A 52 -11.08 29.57 11.27
N ALA A 53 -12.29 29.86 10.78
CA ALA A 53 -12.76 29.27 9.52
C ALA A 53 -11.93 29.75 8.32
N ALA A 54 -11.54 31.03 8.29
CA ALA A 54 -10.68 31.58 7.26
C ALA A 54 -9.28 30.93 7.27
N ARG A 55 -8.65 30.76 8.43
CA ARG A 55 -7.38 30.04 8.60
C ARG A 55 -7.46 28.64 8.00
N GLY A 56 -8.42 27.84 8.47
CA GLY A 56 -8.54 26.44 8.07
C GLY A 56 -8.84 26.29 6.57
N ALA A 57 -9.66 27.18 6.01
CA ALA A 57 -9.94 27.19 4.57
C ALA A 57 -8.70 27.61 3.74
N PHE A 58 -7.92 28.61 4.16
CA PHE A 58 -6.64 28.96 3.50
C PHE A 58 -5.60 27.82 3.58
N LEU A 59 -5.54 27.07 4.69
CA LEU A 59 -4.65 25.91 4.82
C LEU A 59 -5.03 24.79 3.84
N ARG A 60 -6.32 24.49 3.69
CA ARG A 60 -6.82 23.54 2.68
C ARG A 60 -6.53 24.05 1.26
N ALA A 61 -6.86 25.30 0.96
CA ALA A 61 -6.63 25.91 -0.34
C ALA A 61 -5.15 25.81 -0.76
N SER A 62 -4.23 26.23 0.13
CA SER A 62 -2.78 26.10 -0.08
C SER A 62 -2.36 24.67 -0.42
N ASN A 63 -2.77 23.70 0.40
CA ASN A 63 -2.38 22.30 0.22
C ASN A 63 -2.95 21.71 -1.07
N TYR A 64 -4.21 22.03 -1.42
CA TYR A 64 -4.84 21.57 -2.65
C TYR A 64 -4.28 22.25 -3.90
N THR A 65 -3.91 23.53 -3.84
CA THR A 65 -3.19 24.21 -4.92
C THR A 65 -1.88 23.47 -5.20
N ARG A 66 -1.03 23.29 -4.19
CA ARG A 66 0.22 22.53 -4.29
C ARG A 66 0.00 21.10 -4.81
N ALA A 67 -1.00 20.39 -4.29
CA ALA A 67 -1.33 19.04 -4.73
C ALA A 67 -1.68 19.00 -6.23
N SER A 68 -2.33 20.03 -6.77
CA SER A 68 -2.72 20.05 -8.19
C SER A 68 -1.54 19.98 -9.17
N SER A 69 -0.36 20.49 -8.81
CA SER A 69 0.85 20.36 -9.63
C SER A 69 1.65 19.07 -9.41
N TYR A 70 1.35 18.29 -8.36
CA TYR A 70 2.22 17.19 -7.91
C TYR A 70 2.51 16.12 -8.97
N MET A 71 1.52 15.79 -9.81
CA MET A 71 1.66 14.78 -10.87
C MET A 71 2.27 15.32 -12.19
N MET A 72 2.81 16.55 -12.20
CA MET A 72 3.21 17.25 -13.43
C MET A 72 4.73 17.26 -13.66
N THR A 73 5.17 16.49 -14.65
CA THR A 73 6.56 16.42 -15.13
C THR A 73 6.77 17.38 -16.30
N GLY A 74 7.96 17.97 -16.46
CA GLY A 74 8.34 18.62 -17.71
C GLY A 74 8.37 17.64 -18.90
N ASP A 75 8.39 18.17 -20.12
CA ASP A 75 8.43 17.35 -21.35
C ASP A 75 9.71 16.49 -21.46
N GLN A 76 10.80 16.95 -20.85
CA GLN A 76 12.13 16.34 -20.88
C GLN A 76 12.64 16.05 -19.47
N MET A 77 13.58 15.10 -19.33
CA MET A 77 14.22 14.84 -18.04
C MET A 77 15.06 16.04 -17.60
N GLY A 78 14.93 16.40 -16.31
CA GLY A 78 15.61 17.56 -15.73
C GLY A 78 14.82 18.88 -15.82
N THR A 79 13.68 18.93 -16.53
CA THR A 79 12.89 20.17 -16.70
C THR A 79 11.58 20.17 -15.90
N SER A 80 11.14 21.36 -15.46
CA SER A 80 9.82 21.57 -14.87
C SER A 80 8.75 21.63 -15.96
N ASP A 81 7.51 21.27 -15.64
CA ASP A 81 6.34 21.81 -16.38
C ASP A 81 6.22 23.31 -16.05
N SER A 82 5.97 24.15 -17.06
CA SER A 82 5.94 25.62 -16.92
C SER A 82 4.85 26.13 -15.97
N ARG A 83 3.84 25.31 -15.69
CA ARG A 83 2.72 25.64 -14.78
C ARG A 83 3.08 25.42 -13.30
N VAL A 84 4.16 24.69 -12.98
CA VAL A 84 4.51 24.36 -11.59
C VAL A 84 4.86 25.60 -10.78
N VAL A 85 5.68 26.51 -11.30
CA VAL A 85 6.11 27.72 -10.56
C VAL A 85 4.92 28.61 -10.16
N PRO A 86 3.99 29.00 -11.06
CA PRO A 86 2.79 29.74 -10.67
C PRO A 86 1.92 29.02 -9.62
N VAL A 87 1.81 27.69 -9.67
CA VAL A 87 1.03 26.90 -8.70
C VAL A 87 1.71 26.89 -7.34
N LEU A 88 3.03 26.71 -7.26
CA LEU A 88 3.77 26.77 -5.99
C LEU A 88 3.78 28.18 -5.39
N GLN A 89 3.94 29.22 -6.21
CA GLN A 89 3.84 30.61 -5.77
C GLN A 89 2.46 30.91 -5.16
N LYS A 90 1.37 30.50 -5.83
CA LYS A 90 -0.01 30.65 -5.34
C LYS A 90 -0.27 29.84 -4.06
N ALA A 91 0.27 28.62 -3.95
CA ALA A 91 0.17 27.84 -2.72
C ALA A 91 0.86 28.57 -1.55
N ALA A 92 2.08 29.06 -1.75
CA ALA A 92 2.80 29.84 -0.74
C ALA A 92 2.10 31.16 -0.38
N GLU A 93 1.36 31.81 -1.29
CA GLU A 93 0.54 32.99 -1.00
C GLU A 93 -0.70 32.66 -0.14
N LEU A 94 -1.39 31.56 -0.43
CA LEU A 94 -2.50 31.06 0.36
C LEU A 94 -2.01 30.65 1.76
N PHE A 95 -0.86 30.00 1.86
CA PHE A 95 -0.22 29.71 3.13
C PHE A 95 0.16 30.97 3.92
N ARG A 96 0.78 31.97 3.26
CA ARG A 96 1.05 33.30 3.83
C ARG A 96 -0.21 34.11 4.17
N SER A 97 -1.40 33.62 3.80
CA SER A 97 -2.69 34.16 4.21
C SER A 97 -3.22 33.41 5.44
N ALA A 98 -3.05 32.09 5.51
CA ALA A 98 -3.31 31.28 6.69
C ALA A 98 -2.41 31.64 7.90
N THR A 99 -1.11 31.87 7.70
CA THR A 99 -0.18 32.11 8.83
C THR A 99 -0.48 33.40 9.59
N LYS A 100 -0.99 34.43 8.91
CA LYS A 100 -1.51 35.68 9.53
C LYS A 100 -2.76 35.45 10.39
N LEU A 101 -3.40 34.29 10.27
CA LEU A 101 -4.59 33.87 10.99
C LEU A 101 -4.29 32.74 12.00
N LEU A 102 -3.01 32.40 12.22
CA LEU A 102 -2.60 31.59 13.36
C LEU A 102 -2.70 32.39 14.67
N ASP A 103 -2.64 31.67 15.79
CA ASP A 103 -2.57 32.25 17.14
C ASP A 103 -1.11 32.30 17.65
N SER A 104 -0.22 31.52 17.03
CA SER A 104 1.24 31.63 17.11
C SER A 104 1.76 32.74 16.16
N LEU A 105 2.91 33.32 16.51
CA LEU A 105 3.63 34.22 15.59
C LEU A 105 4.38 33.40 14.55
N VAL A 106 4.34 33.83 13.29
CA VAL A 106 5.12 33.22 12.20
C VAL A 106 5.89 34.30 11.45
N TYR A 107 7.21 34.16 11.42
CA TYR A 107 8.11 35.08 10.72
C TYR A 107 8.45 34.47 9.36
N PRO A 108 8.07 35.10 8.23
CA PRO A 108 8.60 34.75 6.92
C PRO A 108 10.04 35.25 6.82
N LEU A 109 10.96 34.33 6.55
CA LEU A 109 12.40 34.55 6.52
C LEU A 109 12.95 34.35 5.10
N GLN A 110 14.13 34.91 4.86
CA GLN A 110 14.82 34.89 3.57
C GLN A 110 16.32 34.68 3.84
N ILE A 111 16.75 33.42 3.81
CA ILE A 111 18.09 33.00 4.24
C ILE A 111 19.07 33.22 3.09
N PRO A 112 20.05 34.15 3.18
CA PRO A 112 21.00 34.39 2.09
C PRO A 112 21.84 33.14 1.81
N TYR A 113 21.89 32.72 0.55
CA TYR A 113 22.59 31.51 0.11
C TYR A 113 23.37 31.77 -1.18
N ASP A 114 24.64 31.38 -1.16
CA ASP A 114 25.57 31.58 -2.28
C ASP A 114 25.62 30.34 -3.17
N THR A 115 25.50 30.54 -4.49
CA THR A 115 25.66 29.49 -5.50
C THR A 115 26.80 29.82 -6.46
N LYS A 116 27.07 28.88 -7.38
CA LYS A 116 28.08 29.07 -8.44
C LYS A 116 27.70 30.20 -9.40
N ASP A 117 26.41 30.45 -9.55
CA ASP A 117 25.83 31.31 -10.58
C ASP A 117 25.31 32.65 -10.03
N GLY A 118 25.32 32.85 -8.70
CA GLY A 118 24.93 34.10 -8.07
C GLY A 118 24.67 33.99 -6.56
N LYS A 119 23.91 34.95 -6.04
CA LYS A 119 23.32 34.92 -4.69
C LYS A 119 21.81 34.83 -4.79
N LEU A 120 21.18 34.14 -3.85
CA LEU A 120 19.74 34.02 -3.72
C LEU A 120 19.33 34.00 -2.24
N SER A 121 18.03 33.93 -1.99
CA SER A 121 17.47 33.70 -0.65
C SER A 121 16.68 32.40 -0.64
N LEU A 122 16.97 31.49 0.30
CA LEU A 122 16.12 30.34 0.56
C LEU A 122 14.88 30.83 1.33
N PRO A 123 13.66 30.60 0.84
CA PRO A 123 12.45 31.00 1.55
C PRO A 123 12.28 30.12 2.78
N ALA A 124 11.92 30.73 3.91
CA ALA A 124 11.77 30.04 5.19
C ALA A 124 10.60 30.60 6.02
N TYR A 125 10.12 29.80 6.99
CA TYR A 125 9.17 30.24 8.02
C TYR A 125 9.64 29.78 9.40
N LEU A 126 9.73 30.71 10.34
CA LEU A 126 9.94 30.43 11.76
C LEU A 126 8.60 30.59 12.51
N TYR A 127 8.09 29.50 13.05
CA TYR A 127 6.84 29.41 13.81
C TYR A 127 7.18 29.43 15.30
N CYS A 128 6.74 30.45 16.03
CA CYS A 128 7.12 30.67 17.43
C CYS A 128 5.98 30.27 18.40
N PRO A 129 6.29 29.68 19.56
CA PRO A 129 5.29 29.33 20.58
C PRO A 129 4.62 30.59 21.13
N ARG A 130 3.37 30.41 21.56
CA ARG A 130 2.59 31.47 22.20
C ARG A 130 3.15 31.73 23.61
N PRO A 131 3.03 32.94 24.18
CA PRO A 131 3.49 33.19 25.55
C PRO A 131 2.86 32.25 26.60
N SER A 132 1.70 31.67 26.32
CA SER A 132 1.02 30.66 27.14
C SER A 132 1.48 29.21 26.92
N THR A 133 2.29 28.94 25.88
CA THR A 133 2.85 27.61 25.56
C THR A 133 4.38 27.59 25.56
N ARG A 134 5.07 28.74 25.72
CA ARG A 134 6.51 28.79 26.01
C ARG A 134 6.83 27.95 27.26
N LEU A 135 7.94 27.22 27.20
CA LEU A 135 8.49 26.49 28.35
C LEU A 135 9.01 27.46 29.43
N GLN A 136 9.30 26.98 30.64
CA GLN A 136 9.88 27.79 31.73
C GLN A 136 11.28 28.36 31.45
N HIS A 137 11.88 28.01 30.30
CA HIS A 137 13.22 28.38 29.87
C HIS A 137 13.14 28.95 28.45
N LYS A 138 14.28 29.41 27.93
CA LYS A 138 14.42 29.84 26.53
C LYS A 138 13.78 28.86 25.54
N THR A 139 13.23 29.38 24.45
CA THR A 139 12.48 28.63 23.43
C THR A 139 13.41 27.67 22.65
N PRO A 140 13.33 26.34 22.82
CA PRO A 140 14.12 25.41 22.01
C PRO A 140 13.70 25.47 20.54
N LEU A 141 14.64 25.16 19.63
CA LEU A 141 14.43 25.23 18.19
C LEU A 141 14.37 23.82 17.58
N LEU A 142 13.40 23.58 16.70
CA LEU A 142 13.34 22.42 15.84
C LEU A 142 13.46 22.85 14.37
N VAL A 143 14.52 22.44 13.67
CA VAL A 143 14.64 22.63 12.22
C VAL A 143 14.03 21.43 11.51
N ASN A 144 12.93 21.62 10.79
CA ASN A 144 12.26 20.58 10.01
C ASN A 144 12.58 20.72 8.52
N ILE A 145 13.27 19.71 7.97
CA ILE A 145 13.74 19.65 6.59
C ILE A 145 12.75 18.87 5.72
N ALA A 146 12.40 19.47 4.58
CA ALA A 146 11.50 18.86 3.61
C ALA A 146 12.07 17.59 2.93
N GLY A 147 11.22 16.81 2.27
CA GLY A 147 11.60 15.65 1.47
C GLY A 147 12.31 16.00 0.16
N ALA A 148 12.21 15.10 -0.83
CA ALA A 148 12.77 15.32 -2.17
C ALA A 148 11.88 16.21 -3.06
N ASP A 149 10.57 16.13 -2.82
CA ASP A 149 9.46 16.62 -3.64
C ASP A 149 8.44 17.46 -2.82
N SER A 150 8.67 17.61 -1.51
CA SER A 150 7.89 18.47 -0.61
C SER A 150 8.20 19.96 -0.79
N THR A 151 7.22 20.79 -0.41
CA THR A 151 7.42 22.22 -0.11
C THR A 151 7.39 22.46 1.39
N GLN A 152 7.87 23.62 1.85
CA GLN A 152 7.80 23.96 3.27
C GLN A 152 6.37 24.18 3.81
N GLU A 153 5.44 24.60 2.96
CA GLU A 153 4.01 24.71 3.27
C GLU A 153 3.34 23.35 3.48
N GLU A 154 3.83 22.28 2.83
CA GLU A 154 3.42 20.91 3.16
C GLU A 154 3.97 20.48 4.52
N GLN A 155 5.24 20.82 4.79
CA GLN A 155 5.92 20.47 6.03
C GLN A 155 5.27 21.07 7.28
N TYR A 156 4.52 22.17 7.16
CA TYR A 156 3.69 22.73 8.23
C TYR A 156 2.79 21.66 8.90
N PHE A 157 2.18 20.77 8.12
CA PHE A 157 1.24 19.77 8.64
C PHE A 157 1.90 18.61 9.40
N MET A 158 3.24 18.55 9.45
CA MET A 158 4.02 17.60 10.24
C MET A 158 4.40 18.21 11.60
N PHE A 159 5.50 18.96 11.67
CA PHE A 159 6.01 19.52 12.93
C PHE A 159 5.48 20.93 13.30
N PRO A 160 5.47 21.95 12.41
CA PRO A 160 5.09 23.31 12.78
C PRO A 160 3.65 23.50 13.27
N ALA A 161 2.71 22.63 12.90
CA ALA A 161 1.34 22.64 13.43
C ALA A 161 1.22 22.09 14.87
N ALA A 162 2.32 21.59 15.47
CA ALA A 162 2.33 21.02 16.82
C ALA A 162 3.44 21.58 17.71
N GLY A 163 4.66 21.79 17.19
CA GLY A 163 5.81 22.29 17.97
C GLY A 163 5.54 23.57 18.78
N PRO A 164 4.92 24.62 18.21
CA PRO A 164 4.58 25.84 18.95
C PRO A 164 3.58 25.65 20.10
N GLU A 165 2.77 24.59 20.06
CA GLU A 165 1.85 24.22 21.14
C GLU A 165 2.55 23.35 22.21
N LEU A 166 3.66 22.70 21.85
CA LEU A 166 4.59 22.00 22.75
C LEU A 166 5.73 22.92 23.26
N GLY A 167 5.70 24.22 22.96
CA GLY A 167 6.68 25.20 23.41
C GLY A 167 7.96 25.34 22.59
N TYR A 168 8.03 24.73 21.40
CA TYR A 168 9.15 24.81 20.47
C TYR A 168 8.96 25.91 19.44
N ALA A 169 10.02 26.65 19.15
CA ALA A 169 10.12 27.31 17.85
C ALA A 169 10.39 26.23 16.80
N VAL A 170 9.70 26.30 15.66
CA VAL A 170 9.96 25.39 14.53
C VAL A 170 10.39 26.22 13.32
N LEU A 171 11.42 25.79 12.61
CA LEU A 171 11.88 26.40 11.36
C LEU A 171 11.65 25.43 10.21
N THR A 172 11.00 25.89 9.15
CA THR A 172 11.02 25.23 7.84
C THR A 172 11.73 26.12 6.82
N PHE A 173 12.39 25.53 5.84
CA PHE A 173 12.95 26.23 4.69
C PHE A 173 12.96 25.31 3.46
N GLU A 174 13.13 25.89 2.27
CA GLU A 174 13.35 25.13 1.03
C GLU A 174 14.82 25.22 0.62
N GLY A 175 15.53 24.10 0.71
CA GLY A 175 16.94 24.00 0.34
C GLY A 175 17.18 23.77 -1.16
N PRO A 176 18.46 23.64 -1.56
CA PRO A 176 18.83 23.18 -2.90
C PRO A 176 18.08 21.90 -3.27
N GLY A 177 17.35 21.91 -4.39
CA GLY A 177 16.56 20.77 -4.85
C GLY A 177 15.12 20.68 -4.31
N GLN A 178 14.60 21.69 -3.61
CA GLN A 178 13.24 21.67 -3.06
C GLN A 178 12.38 22.86 -3.53
N GLY A 179 11.07 22.67 -3.64
CA GLY A 179 10.07 23.72 -3.82
C GLY A 179 10.41 24.81 -4.84
N LEU A 180 10.27 26.08 -4.45
CA LEU A 180 10.57 27.24 -5.31
C LEU A 180 12.08 27.40 -5.56
N ALA A 181 12.93 27.07 -4.59
CA ALA A 181 14.39 27.06 -4.76
C ALA A 181 14.81 26.16 -5.95
N LEU A 182 14.17 25.00 -6.11
CA LEU A 182 14.29 24.16 -7.29
C LEU A 182 13.56 24.74 -8.51
N HIS A 183 12.26 24.96 -8.41
CA HIS A 183 11.43 25.16 -9.61
C HIS A 183 11.58 26.55 -10.23
N GLU A 184 11.78 27.60 -9.43
CA GLU A 184 11.90 28.99 -9.89
C GLU A 184 13.37 29.41 -10.10
N HIS A 185 14.28 29.01 -9.21
CA HIS A 185 15.70 29.40 -9.27
C HIS A 185 16.62 28.32 -9.87
N ASN A 186 16.06 27.17 -10.27
CA ASN A 186 16.77 26.04 -10.88
C ASN A 186 17.90 25.42 -10.02
N ILE A 187 17.86 25.62 -8.71
CA ILE A 187 18.90 25.14 -7.80
C ILE A 187 18.71 23.64 -7.62
N SER A 188 19.61 22.85 -8.20
CA SER A 188 19.57 21.40 -8.11
C SER A 188 20.06 20.90 -6.74
N MET A 189 19.57 19.72 -6.34
CA MET A 189 19.84 19.11 -5.06
C MET A 189 21.31 18.74 -4.87
N ARG A 190 21.82 18.92 -3.64
CA ARG A 190 23.18 18.53 -3.23
C ARG A 190 23.13 17.48 -2.10
N PRO A 191 24.11 16.55 -2.02
CA PRO A 191 24.10 15.47 -1.02
C PRO A 191 24.68 15.87 0.34
N ASP A 192 25.44 16.96 0.37
CA ASP A 192 26.21 17.51 1.49
C ASP A 192 25.41 18.57 2.25
N TRP A 193 24.44 18.08 3.04
CA TRP A 193 23.51 18.94 3.79
C TRP A 193 24.08 19.51 5.09
N GLU A 194 25.23 19.01 5.55
CA GLU A 194 26.07 19.68 6.56
C GLU A 194 26.45 21.12 6.12
N GLU A 195 26.67 21.34 4.81
CA GLU A 195 26.96 22.68 4.27
C GLU A 195 25.71 23.56 4.11
N VAL A 196 24.52 22.94 3.97
CA VAL A 196 23.24 23.66 3.86
C VAL A 196 22.78 24.11 5.25
N ILE A 197 22.80 23.21 6.24
CA ILE A 197 22.36 23.54 7.60
C ILE A 197 23.26 24.59 8.24
N ARG A 198 24.56 24.58 7.95
CA ARG A 198 25.53 25.55 8.49
C ARG A 198 25.10 26.99 8.17
N VAL A 199 24.78 27.27 6.90
CA VAL A 199 24.29 28.59 6.45
C VAL A 199 22.95 28.95 7.11
N VAL A 200 22.03 27.99 7.23
CA VAL A 200 20.72 28.19 7.88
C VAL A 200 20.88 28.53 9.36
N LEU A 201 21.72 27.81 10.10
CA LEU A 201 21.95 28.05 11.53
C LEU A 201 22.77 29.33 11.78
N ASP A 202 23.69 29.71 10.88
CA ASP A 202 24.42 30.99 10.96
C ASP A 202 23.45 32.18 10.81
N TYR A 203 22.51 32.09 9.86
CA TYR A 203 21.44 33.08 9.69
C TYR A 203 20.49 33.12 10.89
N VAL A 204 20.01 31.96 11.37
CA VAL A 204 19.12 31.88 12.54
C VAL A 204 19.81 32.41 13.81
N SER A 205 21.11 32.18 13.96
CA SER A 205 21.89 32.73 15.08
C SER A 205 21.97 34.25 15.03
N THR A 206 22.08 34.82 13.83
CA THR A 206 22.06 36.28 13.61
C THR A 206 20.68 36.85 13.92
N PHE A 207 19.63 36.27 13.32
CA PHE A 207 18.24 36.66 13.52
C PHE A 207 17.80 36.57 14.99
N ALA A 208 18.24 35.55 15.73
CA ALA A 208 17.97 35.41 17.17
C ALA A 208 18.63 36.49 18.04
N GLY A 209 19.74 37.09 17.58
CA GLY A 209 20.37 38.25 18.22
C GLY A 209 19.71 39.58 17.86
N GLU A 210 19.04 39.65 16.71
CA GLU A 210 18.20 40.79 16.31
C GLU A 210 16.81 40.75 16.96
N HIS A 211 16.36 39.55 17.39
CA HIS A 211 15.04 39.26 17.95
C HIS A 211 15.11 38.58 19.34
N GLU A 212 15.74 39.25 20.32
CA GLU A 212 15.87 38.73 21.68
C GLU A 212 14.52 38.40 22.35
N GLU A 213 13.42 39.04 21.94
CA GLU A 213 12.06 38.81 22.47
C GLU A 213 11.48 37.42 22.18
N LEU A 214 12.07 36.70 21.22
CA LEU A 214 11.74 35.31 20.92
C LEU A 214 12.38 34.33 21.92
N GLU A 215 13.38 34.79 22.67
CA GLU A 215 14.11 34.03 23.69
C GLU A 215 14.66 32.70 23.15
N LEU A 216 15.08 32.63 21.89
CA LEU A 216 15.51 31.38 21.25
C LEU A 216 16.72 30.75 21.96
N ASP A 217 16.67 29.43 22.15
CA ASP A 217 17.74 28.62 22.73
C ASP A 217 18.57 27.93 21.66
N LEU A 218 19.57 28.65 21.17
CA LEU A 218 20.55 28.11 20.21
C LEU A 218 21.46 27.01 20.80
N THR A 219 21.34 26.70 22.10
CA THR A 219 22.01 25.55 22.72
C THR A 219 21.14 24.29 22.72
N ARG A 220 19.84 24.39 22.38
CA ARG A 220 18.88 23.28 22.28
C ARG A 220 18.20 23.29 20.91
N ILE A 221 18.98 22.97 19.88
CA ILE A 221 18.52 22.84 18.49
C ILE A 221 18.33 21.35 18.15
N ALA A 222 17.10 20.93 17.88
CA ALA A 222 16.79 19.64 17.29
C ALA A 222 16.68 19.77 15.75
N ILE A 223 16.92 18.68 15.04
CA ILE A 223 16.76 18.61 13.58
C ILE A 223 15.92 17.40 13.19
N ALA A 224 15.00 17.58 12.25
CA ALA A 224 14.09 16.55 11.78
C ALA A 224 13.94 16.57 10.26
N GLY A 225 13.56 15.44 9.67
CA GLY A 225 13.16 15.37 8.27
C GLY A 225 12.65 13.99 7.90
N ALA A 226 11.87 13.92 6.81
CA ALA A 226 11.20 12.70 6.38
C ALA A 226 11.54 12.27 4.95
N SER A 227 11.55 10.96 4.69
CA SER A 227 12.00 10.37 3.44
C SER A 227 13.46 10.78 3.14
N LEU A 228 13.77 11.34 1.97
CA LEU A 228 15.08 11.94 1.69
C LEU A 228 15.45 13.08 2.68
N GLY A 229 14.46 13.74 3.29
CA GLY A 229 14.65 14.68 4.39
C GLY A 229 15.25 14.02 5.65
N GLY A 230 15.02 12.73 5.87
CA GLY A 230 15.67 11.98 6.95
C GLY A 230 17.16 11.76 6.69
N TYR A 231 17.54 11.53 5.44
CA TYR A 231 18.95 11.54 5.01
C TYR A 231 19.57 12.93 5.20
N PHE A 232 18.86 14.00 4.84
CA PHE A 232 19.31 15.38 5.07
C PHE A 232 19.48 15.73 6.55
N ALA A 233 18.55 15.31 7.42
CA ALA A 233 18.65 15.48 8.87
C ALA A 233 19.88 14.77 9.45
N LEU A 234 20.16 13.54 9.02
CA LEU A 234 21.36 12.79 9.44
C LEU A 234 22.67 13.44 8.98
N ARG A 235 22.71 13.99 7.76
CA ARG A 235 23.87 14.77 7.27
C ARG A 235 24.04 16.07 8.05
N ALA A 236 22.94 16.78 8.30
CA ALA A 236 22.93 18.05 8.99
C ALA A 236 23.26 17.92 10.49
N ALA A 237 22.91 16.80 11.14
CA ALA A 237 23.23 16.52 12.54
C ALA A 237 24.72 16.30 12.85
N ALA A 238 25.60 16.40 11.86
CA ALA A 238 27.04 16.53 12.04
C ALA A 238 27.49 17.96 12.43
N ASP A 239 26.63 18.98 12.29
CA ASP A 239 26.88 20.31 12.87
C ASP A 239 26.75 20.23 14.40
N GLU A 240 27.80 20.61 15.13
CA GLU A 240 27.86 20.45 16.59
C GLU A 240 26.76 21.22 17.36
N ARG A 241 26.05 22.16 16.71
CA ARG A 241 24.90 22.87 17.29
C ARG A 241 23.67 21.99 17.40
N CYS A 242 23.51 20.97 16.54
CA CYS A 242 22.41 20.01 16.61
C CYS A 242 22.55 19.09 17.83
N LYS A 243 21.56 19.13 18.73
CA LYS A 243 21.50 18.38 19.99
C LYS A 243 20.49 17.23 20.01
N ALA A 244 19.74 17.03 18.93
CA ALA A 244 18.93 15.84 18.69
C ALA A 244 18.63 15.72 17.19
N CYS A 245 18.52 14.49 16.67
CA CYS A 245 18.18 14.20 15.28
C CYS A 245 16.97 13.24 15.19
N ILE A 246 16.01 13.58 14.33
CA ILE A 246 14.81 12.77 14.06
C ILE A 246 14.78 12.42 12.57
N ALA A 247 15.20 11.19 12.23
CA ALA A 247 15.28 10.70 10.87
C ALA A 247 14.06 9.80 10.56
N ILE A 248 13.08 10.33 9.83
CA ILE A 248 11.85 9.60 9.49
C ILE A 248 12.01 8.91 8.15
N ASP A 249 11.99 7.57 8.16
CA ASP A 249 12.11 6.71 6.98
C ASP A 249 13.30 7.09 6.07
N PRO A 250 14.53 7.23 6.61
CA PRO A 250 15.69 7.75 5.88
C PRO A 250 16.26 6.73 4.89
N VAL A 251 16.62 7.19 3.70
CA VAL A 251 17.39 6.39 2.74
C VAL A 251 18.85 6.25 3.19
N TYR A 252 19.41 5.04 3.14
CA TYR A 252 20.84 4.83 3.41
C TYR A 252 21.72 5.10 2.18
N ASP A 253 21.29 4.61 1.01
CA ASP A 253 21.93 4.81 -0.29
C ASP A 253 20.87 4.91 -1.40
N LEU A 254 20.85 6.03 -2.11
CA LEU A 254 19.83 6.30 -3.13
C LEU A 254 20.10 5.56 -4.46
N TYR A 255 21.33 5.09 -4.70
CA TYR A 255 21.64 4.26 -5.86
C TYR A 255 21.23 2.80 -5.64
N GLU A 256 21.41 2.26 -4.44
CA GLU A 256 20.88 0.94 -4.09
C GLU A 256 19.35 0.89 -4.27
N PHE A 257 18.63 1.92 -3.79
CA PHE A 257 17.20 2.11 -4.07
C PHE A 257 16.89 2.06 -5.58
N GLY A 258 17.58 2.87 -6.39
CA GLY A 258 17.35 2.95 -7.85
C GLY A 258 17.81 1.71 -8.63
N ALA A 259 18.72 0.90 -8.08
CA ALA A 259 19.22 -0.33 -8.69
C ALA A 259 18.39 -1.56 -8.31
N ASN A 260 17.89 -1.65 -7.08
CA ASN A 260 17.06 -2.75 -6.59
C ASN A 260 15.67 -2.77 -7.26
N HIS A 261 15.16 -1.61 -7.67
CA HIS A 261 13.95 -1.49 -8.50
C HIS A 261 14.16 -1.82 -10.00
N ALA A 262 15.37 -2.20 -10.41
CA ALA A 262 15.71 -2.54 -11.79
C ALA A 262 16.18 -4.00 -11.92
N ALA A 263 16.25 -4.52 -13.16
CA ALA A 263 16.67 -5.89 -13.42
C ALA A 263 18.15 -6.10 -12.98
N PRO A 264 18.44 -6.89 -11.91
CA PRO A 264 19.77 -6.86 -11.30
C PRO A 264 20.88 -7.36 -12.22
N THR A 265 20.60 -8.36 -13.06
CA THR A 265 21.53 -8.89 -14.07
C THR A 265 21.91 -7.86 -15.13
N LEU A 266 20.96 -7.01 -15.54
CA LEU A 266 21.19 -5.91 -16.48
C LEU A 266 22.13 -4.86 -15.87
N PHE A 267 21.89 -4.52 -14.60
CA PHE A 267 22.70 -3.54 -13.88
C PHE A 267 24.09 -4.08 -13.52
N ALA A 268 24.22 -5.38 -13.26
CA ALA A 268 25.52 -6.05 -13.10
C ALA A 268 26.34 -5.99 -14.40
N TRP A 269 25.75 -6.33 -15.55
CA TRP A 269 26.44 -6.24 -16.85
C TRP A 269 26.75 -4.80 -17.27
N TRP A 270 25.92 -3.83 -16.90
CA TRP A 270 26.20 -2.41 -17.09
C TRP A 270 27.36 -1.92 -16.22
N ASN A 271 27.35 -2.20 -14.91
CA ASN A 271 28.46 -1.85 -14.01
C ASN A 271 29.77 -2.56 -14.39
N ALA A 272 29.71 -3.76 -14.99
CA ALA A 272 30.86 -4.46 -15.56
C ALA A 272 31.36 -3.89 -16.91
N GLY A 273 30.69 -2.86 -17.45
CA GLY A 273 31.04 -2.22 -18.73
C GLY A 273 30.64 -3.02 -19.99
N TRP A 274 29.90 -4.13 -19.83
CA TRP A 274 29.47 -4.97 -20.96
C TRP A 274 28.28 -4.37 -21.72
N ILE A 275 27.51 -3.49 -21.08
CA ILE A 275 26.40 -2.76 -21.68
C ILE A 275 26.74 -1.28 -21.77
N PRO A 276 26.72 -0.65 -22.97
CA PRO A 276 26.95 0.79 -23.11
C PRO A 276 25.84 1.63 -22.45
N ASN A 277 26.21 2.78 -21.88
CA ASN A 277 25.27 3.77 -21.29
C ASN A 277 24.09 4.12 -22.21
N ALA A 278 24.32 4.18 -23.53
CA ALA A 278 23.27 4.45 -24.52
C ALA A 278 22.15 3.40 -24.53
N VAL A 279 22.45 2.13 -24.22
CA VAL A 279 21.45 1.05 -24.14
C VAL A 279 20.59 1.22 -22.88
N ILE A 280 21.21 1.50 -21.73
CA ILE A 280 20.49 1.76 -20.46
C ILE A 280 19.61 3.00 -20.58
N ASN A 281 20.14 4.10 -21.12
CA ASN A 281 19.36 5.31 -21.43
C ASN A 281 18.18 5.00 -22.37
N SER A 282 18.36 4.15 -23.38
CA SER A 282 17.29 3.79 -24.32
C SER A 282 16.20 2.93 -23.67
N LEU A 283 16.58 1.89 -22.90
CA LEU A 283 15.65 1.00 -22.20
C LEU A 283 14.80 1.78 -21.18
N ILE A 284 15.43 2.61 -20.35
CA ILE A 284 14.71 3.41 -19.36
C ILE A 284 13.84 4.49 -20.03
N SER A 285 14.31 5.09 -21.14
CA SER A 285 13.50 6.03 -21.95
C SER A 285 12.33 5.38 -22.70
N ILE A 286 12.30 4.05 -22.82
CA ILE A 286 11.12 3.30 -23.28
C ILE A 286 10.19 3.05 -22.09
N GLY A 287 10.71 2.69 -20.92
CA GLY A 287 9.93 2.54 -19.69
C GLY A 287 9.10 3.79 -19.34
N THR A 288 9.73 4.98 -19.37
CA THR A 288 9.08 6.29 -19.13
C THR A 288 8.10 6.75 -20.21
N ARG A 289 7.86 5.93 -21.25
CA ARG A 289 6.81 6.11 -22.27
C ARG A 289 5.68 5.08 -22.17
N LEU A 290 5.90 3.99 -21.42
CA LEU A 290 4.95 2.89 -21.26
C LEU A 290 4.29 2.86 -19.87
N SER A 291 4.96 3.42 -18.86
CA SER A 291 4.48 3.53 -17.47
C SER A 291 4.40 4.99 -17.04
N PHE A 292 3.23 5.43 -16.57
CA PHE A 292 3.08 6.78 -15.99
C PHE A 292 3.86 6.91 -14.68
N GLN A 293 3.75 5.92 -13.77
CA GLN A 293 4.50 5.91 -12.51
C GLN A 293 6.00 6.07 -12.77
N SER A 294 6.57 5.20 -13.62
CA SER A 294 8.01 5.23 -13.91
C SER A 294 8.41 6.52 -14.63
N ARG A 295 7.53 7.11 -15.46
CA ARG A 295 7.78 8.47 -16.00
C ARG A 295 7.88 9.48 -14.86
N TRP A 296 6.89 9.52 -13.97
CA TRP A 296 6.82 10.49 -12.88
C TRP A 296 8.03 10.36 -11.95
N GLU A 297 8.31 9.17 -11.43
CA GLU A 297 9.45 8.89 -10.54
C GLU A 297 10.79 9.35 -11.15
N ILE A 298 11.05 8.97 -12.40
CA ILE A 298 12.31 9.25 -13.09
C ILE A 298 12.42 10.72 -13.49
N PHE A 299 11.33 11.37 -13.94
CA PHE A 299 11.37 12.78 -14.33
C PHE A 299 11.45 13.70 -13.10
N THR A 300 10.72 13.39 -12.03
CA THR A 300 10.81 14.13 -10.75
C THR A 300 12.20 13.98 -10.14
N SER A 301 12.74 12.76 -10.08
CA SER A 301 14.11 12.50 -9.59
C SER A 301 15.18 13.17 -10.45
N ALA A 302 15.05 13.11 -11.77
CA ALA A 302 15.95 13.82 -12.68
C ALA A 302 15.83 15.36 -12.54
N ARG A 303 14.62 15.87 -12.26
CA ARG A 303 14.37 17.29 -12.05
C ARG A 303 15.06 17.80 -10.79
N PHE A 304 14.87 17.15 -9.63
CA PHE A 304 15.48 17.62 -8.39
C PHE A 304 17.00 17.38 -8.36
N LEU A 305 17.51 16.30 -8.97
CA LEU A 305 18.96 16.04 -9.08
C LEU A 305 19.67 16.83 -10.21
N GLY A 306 18.95 17.59 -11.04
CA GLY A 306 19.54 18.47 -12.06
C GLY A 306 20.17 17.76 -13.26
N VAL A 307 19.57 16.65 -13.71
CA VAL A 307 20.15 15.76 -14.72
C VAL A 307 19.17 15.45 -15.86
N SER A 308 19.68 15.15 -17.05
CA SER A 308 18.85 14.97 -18.27
C SER A 308 18.89 13.58 -18.90
N THR A 309 19.62 12.61 -18.32
CA THR A 309 19.56 11.20 -18.78
C THR A 309 19.42 10.21 -17.61
N PRO A 310 18.81 9.02 -17.85
CA PRO A 310 18.72 7.96 -16.84
C PRO A 310 20.06 7.51 -16.25
N VAL A 311 21.13 7.50 -17.05
CA VAL A 311 22.48 7.16 -16.59
C VAL A 311 23.04 8.24 -15.67
N ASP A 312 22.88 9.52 -16.00
CA ASP A 312 23.36 10.63 -15.16
C ASP A 312 22.60 10.71 -13.83
N LEU A 313 21.31 10.35 -13.86
CA LEU A 313 20.47 10.14 -12.69
C LEU A 313 21.04 9.05 -11.78
N LEU A 314 21.23 7.84 -12.29
CA LEU A 314 21.78 6.71 -11.53
C LEU A 314 23.21 6.98 -11.03
N GLN A 315 24.05 7.70 -11.81
CA GLN A 315 25.39 8.12 -11.37
C GLN A 315 25.34 9.23 -10.31
N THR A 316 24.31 10.08 -10.30
CA THR A 316 24.16 11.15 -9.31
C THR A 316 23.54 10.63 -8.01
N MET A 317 22.65 9.64 -8.08
CA MET A 317 22.12 8.93 -6.91
C MET A 317 23.25 8.30 -6.05
N LYS A 318 24.35 7.81 -6.67
CA LYS A 318 25.54 7.31 -5.95
C LYS A 318 26.21 8.32 -5.01
N LYS A 319 25.88 9.62 -5.12
CA LYS A 319 26.41 10.69 -4.26
C LYS A 319 25.57 10.88 -2.99
N PHE A 320 24.32 10.39 -2.99
CA PHE A 320 23.36 10.48 -1.88
C PHE A 320 23.42 9.18 -1.08
N SER A 321 24.44 9.08 -0.25
CA SER A 321 24.72 7.89 0.55
C SER A 321 25.34 8.23 1.89
N LEU A 322 25.03 7.43 2.91
CA LEU A 322 25.55 7.58 4.27
C LEU A 322 26.86 6.81 4.49
N HIS A 323 27.33 6.04 3.51
CA HIS A 323 28.71 5.53 3.47
C HIS A 323 29.63 6.47 2.65
N ARG A 324 30.93 6.45 2.97
CA ARG A 324 31.97 7.17 2.24
C ARG A 324 32.91 6.19 1.55
N LEU A 325 33.06 6.36 0.24
CA LEU A 325 34.12 5.72 -0.53
C LEU A 325 35.39 6.55 -0.37
N ASP A 326 36.19 6.29 0.67
CA ASP A 326 37.50 6.92 0.79
C ASP A 326 38.53 6.26 -0.13
N GLY A 327 39.52 7.05 -0.57
CA GLY A 327 40.58 6.58 -1.49
C GLY A 327 41.63 5.67 -0.83
N ALA A 328 41.49 5.35 0.46
CA ALA A 328 42.39 4.48 1.20
C ALA A 328 41.83 3.06 1.40
N GLY A 329 40.51 2.87 1.22
CA GLY A 329 39.83 1.60 1.39
C GLY A 329 39.27 1.37 2.80
N GLU A 330 39.18 2.41 3.64
CA GLU A 330 38.51 2.32 4.93
C GLU A 330 37.02 2.67 4.79
N ALA A 331 36.14 1.79 5.28
CA ALA A 331 34.70 2.01 5.26
C ALA A 331 34.28 3.03 6.34
N LYS A 332 34.39 4.32 6.02
CA LYS A 332 33.91 5.44 6.84
C LYS A 332 32.43 5.73 6.55
N SER A 333 31.67 6.17 7.55
CA SER A 333 30.28 6.60 7.39
C SER A 333 30.10 8.06 7.80
N TYR A 334 29.10 8.75 7.26
CA TYR A 334 28.66 10.04 7.81
C TYR A 334 27.96 9.85 9.17
N LEU A 335 27.45 8.64 9.46
CA LEU A 335 26.87 8.27 10.76
C LEU A 335 27.92 8.19 11.89
N ASP A 336 29.22 8.26 11.53
CA ASP A 336 30.34 8.33 12.48
C ASP A 336 30.51 9.73 13.10
N GLU A 337 29.94 10.77 12.48
CA GLU A 337 30.07 12.18 12.89
C GLU A 337 28.90 12.64 13.79
N LEU A 338 27.94 11.76 14.04
CA LEU A 338 26.74 12.05 14.83
C LEU A 338 27.05 12.13 16.34
N ALA A 339 27.17 13.36 16.83
CA ALA A 339 27.50 13.69 18.21
C ALA A 339 26.27 14.00 19.10
N CYS A 340 25.07 13.63 18.65
CA CYS A 340 23.82 13.85 19.38
C CYS A 340 22.85 12.65 19.33
N PRO A 341 21.84 12.58 20.21
CA PRO A 341 20.85 11.52 20.21
C PRO A 341 20.05 11.44 18.92
N VAL A 342 19.77 10.22 18.45
CA VAL A 342 19.08 9.99 17.17
C VAL A 342 17.87 9.07 17.34
N LEU A 343 16.68 9.59 17.04
CA LEU A 343 15.50 8.77 16.77
C LEU A 343 15.44 8.48 15.27
N VAL A 344 15.57 7.21 14.90
CA VAL A 344 15.32 6.71 13.55
C VAL A 344 13.91 6.11 13.52
N SER A 345 13.18 6.23 12.40
CA SER A 345 11.96 5.45 12.21
C SER A 345 11.85 4.82 10.84
N GLY A 346 11.10 3.71 10.77
CA GLY A 346 10.88 2.89 9.57
C GLY A 346 9.40 2.60 9.31
N ALA A 347 9.08 2.24 8.07
CA ALA A 347 7.71 2.11 7.57
C ALA A 347 7.54 0.74 6.87
N ALA A 348 6.96 -0.25 7.56
CA ALA A 348 6.86 -1.62 7.04
C ALA A 348 5.90 -1.79 5.84
N GLN A 349 5.10 -0.76 5.53
CA GLN A 349 4.24 -0.65 4.35
C GLN A 349 4.74 0.46 3.41
N SER A 350 6.03 0.81 3.45
CA SER A 350 6.65 1.69 2.46
C SER A 350 6.75 0.99 1.10
N VAL A 351 6.36 1.71 0.04
CA VAL A 351 6.53 1.26 -1.36
C VAL A 351 7.89 1.66 -1.95
N TYR A 352 8.74 2.35 -1.18
CA TYR A 352 10.02 2.88 -1.66
C TYR A 352 11.22 2.34 -0.87
N PHE A 353 11.15 2.34 0.46
CA PHE A 353 12.29 2.03 1.33
C PHE A 353 11.99 0.85 2.23
N ASP A 354 12.66 -0.27 1.96
CA ASP A 354 12.66 -1.41 2.86
C ASP A 354 13.28 -1.03 4.23
N VAL A 355 12.74 -1.62 5.29
CA VAL A 355 13.16 -1.31 6.66
C VAL A 355 14.57 -1.82 6.92
N ASP A 356 14.97 -3.00 6.42
CA ASP A 356 16.28 -3.58 6.73
C ASP A 356 17.42 -3.01 5.89
N ASP A 357 17.20 -2.79 4.59
CA ASP A 357 18.20 -2.19 3.67
C ASP A 357 18.51 -0.72 4.01
N HIS A 358 17.56 0.00 4.61
CA HIS A 358 17.71 1.43 4.91
C HIS A 358 17.58 1.79 6.39
N THR A 359 16.41 1.65 7.01
CA THR A 359 16.17 2.10 8.40
C THR A 359 17.08 1.37 9.40
N SER A 360 17.06 0.04 9.39
CA SER A 360 17.90 -0.79 10.24
C SER A 360 19.39 -0.56 9.96
N ARG A 361 19.78 -0.31 8.71
CA ARG A 361 21.18 -0.06 8.32
C ARG A 361 21.68 1.30 8.84
N VAL A 362 20.83 2.34 8.80
CA VAL A 362 21.08 3.62 9.49
C VAL A 362 21.22 3.39 10.99
N PHE A 363 20.24 2.74 11.63
CA PHE A 363 20.25 2.52 13.08
C PHE A 363 21.47 1.70 13.55
N LYS A 364 21.87 0.66 12.80
CA LYS A 364 23.08 -0.13 13.05
C LYS A 364 24.37 0.71 12.89
N GLY A 365 24.40 1.64 11.93
CA GLY A 365 25.57 2.49 11.63
C GLY A 365 25.84 3.65 12.61
N ILE A 366 24.81 4.18 13.28
CA ILE A 366 24.97 5.27 14.26
C ILE A 366 25.82 4.81 15.45
N LYS A 367 26.91 5.54 15.77
CA LYS A 367 27.80 5.23 16.91
C LYS A 367 27.37 5.87 18.24
N HIS A 368 26.50 6.87 18.20
CA HIS A 368 25.93 7.49 19.40
C HIS A 368 25.20 6.44 20.27
N GLN A 369 25.33 6.55 21.59
CA GLN A 369 24.79 5.55 22.54
C GLN A 369 23.29 5.75 22.77
N GLU A 370 22.86 7.00 22.96
CA GLU A 370 21.45 7.37 22.93
C GLU A 370 20.98 7.35 21.48
N LYS A 371 20.29 6.28 21.09
CA LYS A 371 19.60 6.15 19.81
C LYS A 371 18.41 5.21 19.94
N GLU A 372 17.32 5.53 19.24
CA GLU A 372 16.08 4.74 19.24
C GLU A 372 15.65 4.42 17.80
N MET A 373 14.88 3.34 17.64
CA MET A 373 14.30 2.92 16.36
C MET A 373 12.82 2.57 16.51
N TRP A 374 11.95 3.36 15.90
CA TRP A 374 10.50 3.10 15.85
C TRP A 374 10.09 2.62 14.46
N VAL A 375 9.59 1.38 14.34
CA VAL A 375 9.05 0.86 13.08
C VAL A 375 7.54 0.68 13.20
N GLY A 376 6.77 1.41 12.38
CA GLY A 376 5.34 1.18 12.27
C GLY A 376 5.05 -0.05 11.41
N ALA A 377 4.20 -0.96 11.90
CA ALA A 377 3.78 -2.14 11.13
C ALA A 377 2.65 -1.77 10.14
N ASP A 378 1.57 -1.17 10.67
CA ASP A 378 0.39 -0.78 9.90
C ASP A 378 0.26 0.73 9.71
N ALA A 379 -0.49 1.16 8.68
CA ALA A 379 -0.75 2.57 8.39
C ALA A 379 -1.18 3.40 9.61
N ALA A 380 -2.06 2.87 10.48
CA ALA A 380 -2.49 3.55 11.71
C ALA A 380 -1.37 3.68 12.77
N GLN A 381 -0.35 2.82 12.71
CA GLN A 381 0.85 2.81 13.56
C GLN A 381 2.05 3.52 12.91
N GLY A 382 1.87 4.21 11.77
CA GLY A 382 2.97 4.84 11.04
C GLY A 382 3.75 3.90 10.12
N GLY A 383 3.12 2.80 9.66
CA GLY A 383 3.71 1.87 8.71
C GLY A 383 3.82 2.39 7.27
N LEU A 384 3.14 3.50 6.93
CA LEU A 384 3.32 4.18 5.64
C LEU A 384 4.51 5.15 5.66
N GLN A 385 5.15 5.32 4.50
CA GLN A 385 6.29 6.22 4.29
C GLN A 385 6.01 7.65 4.81
N ALA A 386 7.01 8.25 5.44
CA ALA A 386 6.95 9.58 6.09
C ALA A 386 5.84 9.69 7.17
N LYS A 387 5.42 8.55 7.76
CA LYS A 387 4.32 8.43 8.73
C LYS A 387 2.99 9.03 8.24
N MET A 388 2.77 9.00 6.92
CA MET A 388 1.52 9.50 6.34
C MET A 388 0.32 8.70 6.87
N GLY A 389 -0.79 9.40 7.13
CA GLY A 389 -1.91 8.88 7.93
C GLY A 389 -1.70 8.99 9.45
N ALA A 390 -0.51 8.68 9.96
CA ALA A 390 -0.20 8.59 11.39
C ALA A 390 0.59 9.78 11.98
N VAL A 391 0.63 10.93 11.31
CA VAL A 391 1.37 12.13 11.76
C VAL A 391 1.03 12.54 13.21
N ALA A 392 -0.20 12.30 13.66
CA ALA A 392 -0.60 12.53 15.06
C ALA A 392 0.18 11.67 16.08
N LEU A 393 0.48 10.41 15.73
CA LEU A 393 1.28 9.47 16.51
C LEU A 393 2.79 9.76 16.36
N CYS A 394 3.22 10.14 15.16
CA CYS A 394 4.59 10.58 14.85
C CYS A 394 5.05 11.66 15.86
N ASN A 395 4.28 12.73 15.98
CA ASN A 395 4.56 13.84 16.88
C ASN A 395 4.47 13.45 18.37
N GLN A 396 3.69 12.42 18.73
CA GLN A 396 3.60 11.90 20.10
C GLN A 396 4.86 11.09 20.46
N GLN A 397 5.22 10.10 19.65
CA GLN A 397 6.41 9.26 19.89
C GLN A 397 7.68 10.10 19.96
N GLN A 398 7.80 11.12 19.10
CA GLN A 398 8.92 12.07 19.12
C GLN A 398 8.97 12.97 20.37
N GLY A 399 7.83 13.21 21.02
CA GLY A 399 7.79 13.85 22.35
C GLY A 399 8.18 12.87 23.47
N GLU A 400 7.69 11.63 23.40
CA GLU A 400 7.94 10.61 24.43
C GLU A 400 9.41 10.17 24.48
N THR A 401 10.07 9.96 23.33
CA THR A 401 11.51 9.61 23.23
C THR A 401 12.40 10.60 24.01
N GLY A 402 12.11 11.90 23.97
CA GLY A 402 12.88 12.91 24.71
C GLY A 402 12.64 12.91 26.22
N SER A 403 11.52 12.35 26.69
CA SER A 403 11.12 12.39 28.11
C SER A 403 11.54 11.17 28.94
N GLN A 404 11.90 10.04 28.32
CA GLN A 404 12.11 8.78 29.05
C GLN A 404 13.50 8.63 29.70
N GLN A 405 14.44 9.58 29.55
CA GLN A 405 15.80 9.47 30.13
C GLN A 405 16.20 10.65 31.03
N ARG A 406 15.87 10.53 32.32
CA ARG A 406 16.61 11.00 33.51
C ARG A 406 17.37 12.35 33.42
N ALA A 407 16.69 13.41 33.84
CA ALA A 407 17.20 14.44 34.77
C ALA A 407 18.69 14.84 34.67
N GLY A 408 19.03 15.70 33.71
CA GLY A 408 20.32 16.41 33.68
C GLY A 408 20.71 16.99 32.33
N ASN A 409 20.38 18.27 32.08
CA ASN A 409 20.80 19.05 30.91
C ASN A 409 20.36 18.52 29.51
N GLN A 410 19.20 17.86 29.43
CA GLN A 410 18.55 17.49 28.15
C GLN A 410 17.14 18.07 28.03
N ILE A 411 16.54 17.90 26.85
CA ILE A 411 15.26 18.50 26.46
C ILE A 411 14.11 17.73 27.11
N ASP A 412 13.67 18.19 28.28
CA ASP A 412 12.51 17.61 28.98
C ASP A 412 11.19 17.96 28.26
N LEU A 413 10.32 16.97 28.10
CA LEU A 413 9.12 17.00 27.25
C LEU A 413 7.83 16.70 28.02
N MET A 414 7.88 16.67 29.37
CA MET A 414 6.77 16.27 30.25
C MET A 414 6.18 17.39 31.14
N GLU A 415 6.53 18.67 30.95
CA GLU A 415 5.96 19.81 31.72
C GLU A 415 4.84 20.59 30.99
N LEU A 416 3.76 19.92 30.55
CA LEU A 416 2.49 20.60 30.22
C LEU A 416 1.29 19.78 30.73
N GLY A 417 0.86 20.05 31.96
CA GLY A 417 -0.22 19.32 32.62
C GLY A 417 -1.63 19.77 32.19
N ILE A 418 -2.37 18.90 31.50
CA ILE A 418 -3.83 19.01 31.33
C ILE A 418 -4.50 17.68 31.74
N SER A 419 -5.18 17.74 32.89
CA SER A 419 -6.16 16.78 33.44
C SER A 419 -6.23 15.35 32.88
N THR A 420 -5.78 14.38 33.66
CA THR A 420 -6.40 13.04 33.66
C THR A 420 -7.87 13.12 34.09
N PRO A 421 -8.80 12.36 33.49
CA PRO A 421 -10.12 12.13 34.06
C PRO A 421 -10.00 11.46 35.43
N MET A 422 -10.85 11.84 36.39
CA MET A 422 -10.73 11.40 37.78
C MET A 422 -10.94 9.90 37.95
N SER A 423 -10.06 9.27 38.73
CA SER A 423 -10.35 7.98 39.35
C SER A 423 -11.50 8.13 40.34
N HIS A 424 -12.63 7.45 40.10
CA HIS A 424 -13.67 7.34 41.11
C HIS A 424 -13.21 6.39 42.23
N SER A 425 -13.00 6.94 43.43
CA SER A 425 -12.87 6.16 44.65
C SER A 425 -14.25 5.62 45.09
N SER A 426 -14.27 4.36 45.50
CA SER A 426 -15.28 3.80 46.40
C SER A 426 -14.61 3.52 47.76
N HIS A 427 -15.31 3.84 48.84
CA HIS A 427 -14.76 3.80 50.21
C HIS A 427 -14.73 2.39 50.82
N ASP A 428 -13.90 2.23 51.86
CA ASP A 428 -13.78 1.03 52.68
C ASP A 428 -15.10 0.49 53.22
N PHE A 429 -15.17 -0.85 53.36
CA PHE A 429 -16.00 -1.51 54.37
C PHE A 429 -15.35 -2.79 54.94
N GLY A 430 -14.28 -2.58 55.72
CA GLY A 430 -14.00 -3.23 57.01
C GLY A 430 -13.97 -4.77 57.18
N PHE A 431 -12.85 -5.23 57.77
CA PHE A 431 -12.65 -6.47 58.57
C PHE A 431 -12.64 -7.83 57.82
N SER A 432 -11.86 -8.85 58.24
CA SER A 432 -10.61 -8.90 59.06
C SER A 432 -10.03 -10.34 59.08
N LEU A 433 -8.82 -10.47 59.64
CA LEU A 433 -8.16 -11.67 60.19
C LEU A 433 -7.38 -12.63 59.24
N ASP A 434 -6.06 -12.61 59.48
CA ASP A 434 -5.18 -13.77 59.75
C ASP A 434 -4.70 -14.70 58.61
N GLU A 435 -3.40 -14.55 58.27
CA GLU A 435 -2.54 -15.71 57.98
C GLU A 435 -2.35 -16.57 59.26
N PRO A 436 -1.91 -17.83 59.12
CA PRO A 436 -0.47 -18.03 59.36
C PRO A 436 0.22 -19.03 58.41
N SER A 437 1.37 -18.59 57.86
CA SER A 437 2.59 -19.36 57.54
C SER A 437 2.56 -20.90 57.43
N THR A 438 3.13 -21.44 56.33
CA THR A 438 4.39 -22.23 56.40
C THR A 438 4.98 -22.60 55.02
N ARG A 439 6.29 -22.89 55.03
CA ARG A 439 7.13 -23.51 53.98
C ARG A 439 7.73 -24.82 54.56
N PRO A 440 8.39 -25.72 53.79
CA PRO A 440 8.46 -25.90 52.33
C PRO A 440 8.34 -27.40 51.90
N THR A 441 8.89 -27.74 50.73
CA THR A 441 9.40 -29.06 50.25
C THR A 441 8.56 -29.91 49.28
N SER A 442 9.31 -30.52 48.35
CA SER A 442 9.00 -31.70 47.52
C SER A 442 9.94 -32.85 47.99
N PRO A 443 9.89 -34.14 47.55
CA PRO A 443 9.60 -34.60 46.18
C PRO A 443 8.99 -36.02 45.96
N LYS A 444 8.81 -36.40 44.68
CA LYS A 444 8.91 -37.76 44.05
C LYS A 444 8.14 -38.99 44.62
N SER A 445 7.17 -39.46 43.84
CA SER A 445 7.06 -40.84 43.28
C SER A 445 5.88 -40.88 42.30
N HIS A 446 5.96 -41.26 41.02
CA HIS A 446 6.29 -42.57 40.42
C HIS A 446 5.38 -43.73 40.86
N GLU A 447 4.42 -44.07 39.98
CA GLU A 447 3.97 -45.45 39.74
C GLU A 447 3.59 -45.59 38.24
N GLN A 448 3.60 -46.81 37.68
CA GLN A 448 3.43 -47.07 36.25
C GLN A 448 2.31 -48.09 35.99
N ILE A 449 1.50 -47.88 34.94
CA ILE A 449 0.78 -48.94 34.23
C ILE A 449 0.96 -48.70 32.72
N ASN A 450 1.21 -49.77 31.94
CA ASN A 450 1.66 -49.70 30.55
C ASN A 450 0.64 -50.30 29.54
N HIS A 451 0.77 -49.89 28.27
CA HIS A 451 0.19 -50.49 27.04
C HIS A 451 -1.35 -50.33 26.91
N LEU A 452 -1.92 -49.90 25.77
CA LEU A 452 -1.68 -50.27 24.36
C LEU A 452 -2.29 -49.19 23.41
N PRO A 453 -2.19 -49.34 22.07
CA PRO A 453 -1.03 -49.07 21.21
C PRO A 453 -1.07 -47.67 20.54
N SER A 454 0.02 -47.28 19.88
CA SER A 454 0.04 -46.11 18.98
C SER A 454 -0.66 -46.40 17.65
N MET A 455 -1.62 -45.57 17.27
CA MET A 455 -2.11 -45.40 15.89
C MET A 455 -2.10 -43.91 15.51
N LEU A 456 -2.23 -43.61 14.22
CA LEU A 456 -2.04 -42.27 13.60
C LEU A 456 -0.59 -41.77 13.59
N THR A 457 0.24 -42.45 12.79
CA THR A 457 1.27 -41.72 12.01
C THR A 457 0.59 -40.74 11.06
N PRO A 458 1.17 -39.56 10.76
CA PRO A 458 0.68 -38.69 9.70
C PRO A 458 0.69 -39.44 8.35
N LEU A 459 -0.35 -39.20 7.52
CA LEU A 459 -0.37 -39.65 6.13
C LEU A 459 0.69 -38.88 5.31
N SER A 460 1.25 -39.51 4.28
CA SER A 460 2.19 -38.84 3.39
C SER A 460 1.46 -37.98 2.36
N ASN A 461 2.18 -37.02 1.75
CA ASN A 461 1.61 -36.21 0.67
C ASN A 461 1.22 -37.04 -0.56
N ASP A 462 1.89 -38.18 -0.79
CA ASP A 462 1.61 -39.06 -1.93
C ASP A 462 0.31 -39.86 -1.73
N ASP A 463 -0.01 -40.25 -0.49
CA ASP A 463 -1.30 -40.89 -0.14
C ASP A 463 -2.49 -39.95 -0.41
N LEU A 464 -2.29 -38.64 -0.25
CA LEU A 464 -3.31 -37.61 -0.45
C LEU A 464 -3.64 -37.36 -1.93
N ALA A 465 -2.74 -37.69 -2.86
CA ALA A 465 -2.96 -37.49 -4.30
C ALA A 465 -4.13 -38.34 -4.86
N CYS A 466 -4.40 -39.50 -4.26
CA CYS A 466 -5.43 -40.43 -4.74
C CYS A 466 -6.88 -40.02 -4.42
N PHE A 467 -7.12 -38.99 -3.60
CA PHE A 467 -8.48 -38.58 -3.22
C PHE A 467 -9.22 -37.78 -4.31
N GLY A 468 -8.52 -37.31 -5.34
CA GLY A 468 -9.04 -36.39 -6.36
C GLY A 468 -10.15 -36.93 -7.28
N ASP A 469 -10.40 -38.24 -7.28
CA ASP A 469 -11.41 -38.91 -8.13
C ASP A 469 -12.72 -39.28 -7.37
N SER A 470 -12.87 -38.77 -6.14
CA SER A 470 -14.00 -39.09 -5.26
C SER A 470 -15.29 -38.36 -5.66
N ARG A 471 -16.20 -39.04 -6.37
CA ARG A 471 -17.59 -38.56 -6.50
C ARG A 471 -18.32 -38.61 -5.16
N ILE A 472 -19.04 -37.54 -4.84
CA ILE A 472 -20.08 -37.52 -3.81
C ILE A 472 -21.42 -37.72 -4.54
N ASP A 473 -21.93 -38.95 -4.56
CA ASP A 473 -23.21 -39.26 -5.20
C ASP A 473 -24.39 -38.85 -4.28
N LEU A 474 -24.97 -37.68 -4.57
CA LEU A 474 -26.19 -37.15 -3.95
C LEU A 474 -27.40 -37.43 -4.85
N GLU A 475 -28.04 -38.60 -4.70
CA GLU A 475 -29.23 -38.95 -5.49
C GLU A 475 -30.52 -38.26 -4.99
N SER A 476 -30.83 -37.09 -5.55
CA SER A 476 -32.18 -36.68 -6.01
C SER A 476 -32.19 -35.19 -6.44
N SER A 477 -32.94 -34.75 -7.45
CA SER A 477 -33.82 -35.47 -8.40
C SER A 477 -33.94 -34.72 -9.74
N LEU A 478 -33.13 -35.07 -10.75
CA LEU A 478 -33.16 -34.46 -12.09
C LEU A 478 -33.04 -35.49 -13.25
N SER A 479 -33.79 -36.60 -13.15
CA SER A 479 -33.79 -37.68 -14.15
C SER A 479 -34.76 -37.46 -15.33
N SER A 480 -34.59 -36.40 -16.14
CA SER A 480 -35.39 -36.22 -17.38
C SER A 480 -34.86 -35.17 -18.39
N ALA A 481 -33.68 -35.38 -18.97
CA ALA A 481 -33.28 -34.70 -20.22
C ALA A 481 -32.36 -35.56 -21.10
N THR A 482 -32.90 -36.10 -22.20
CA THR A 482 -32.11 -36.85 -23.18
C THR A 482 -31.30 -35.93 -24.09
N SER A 483 -30.00 -36.20 -24.21
CA SER A 483 -29.10 -35.87 -25.33
C SER A 483 -29.58 -34.81 -26.34
N SER A 484 -29.22 -33.55 -26.13
CA SER A 484 -29.05 -32.59 -27.21
C SER A 484 -27.77 -31.78 -26.98
N VAL A 485 -27.02 -31.50 -28.05
CA VAL A 485 -25.77 -30.73 -27.97
C VAL A 485 -26.11 -29.24 -27.99
N GLY A 486 -26.52 -28.74 -26.82
CA GLY A 486 -26.63 -27.31 -26.56
C GLY A 486 -25.26 -26.64 -26.45
N PRO A 487 -25.18 -25.30 -26.56
CA PRO A 487 -23.94 -24.57 -26.29
C PRO A 487 -23.51 -24.77 -24.84
N THR A 488 -22.23 -25.01 -24.60
CA THR A 488 -21.66 -25.07 -23.25
C THR A 488 -21.93 -23.76 -22.51
N PRO A 489 -22.45 -23.80 -21.26
CA PRO A 489 -22.76 -22.57 -20.52
C PRO A 489 -21.51 -21.73 -20.29
N ASN A 490 -21.67 -20.40 -20.29
CA ASN A 490 -20.55 -19.49 -20.08
C ASN A 490 -20.08 -19.59 -18.62
N VAL A 491 -18.76 -19.75 -18.40
CA VAL A 491 -18.14 -19.82 -17.07
C VAL A 491 -18.54 -18.63 -16.19
N LEU A 492 -18.67 -17.43 -16.77
CA LEU A 492 -19.12 -16.23 -16.06
C LEU A 492 -20.59 -16.31 -15.62
N GLN A 493 -21.46 -16.97 -16.40
CA GLN A 493 -22.85 -17.24 -15.99
C GLN A 493 -22.91 -18.26 -14.85
N MET A 494 -22.03 -19.27 -14.86
CA MET A 494 -21.90 -20.23 -13.76
C MET A 494 -21.46 -19.54 -12.46
N LEU A 495 -20.49 -18.62 -12.53
CA LEU A 495 -20.06 -17.81 -11.38
C LEU A 495 -21.17 -16.86 -10.89
N PHE A 496 -21.90 -16.17 -11.77
CA PHE A 496 -23.03 -15.34 -11.35
C PHE A 496 -24.14 -16.16 -10.69
N HIS A 497 -24.44 -17.36 -11.20
CA HIS A 497 -25.40 -18.26 -10.57
C HIS A 497 -24.94 -18.71 -9.17
N LEU A 498 -23.66 -19.10 -9.04
CA LEU A 498 -23.06 -19.48 -7.75
C LEU A 498 -23.07 -18.33 -6.74
N CYS A 499 -22.72 -17.11 -7.14
CA CYS A 499 -22.84 -15.91 -6.28
C CYS A 499 -24.29 -15.69 -5.82
N SER A 500 -25.28 -15.93 -6.70
CA SER A 500 -26.70 -15.82 -6.34
C SER A 500 -27.12 -16.89 -5.33
N THR A 501 -26.71 -18.15 -5.52
CA THR A 501 -26.92 -19.24 -4.55
C THR A 501 -26.31 -18.90 -3.19
N LEU A 502 -25.03 -18.55 -3.15
CA LEU A 502 -24.30 -18.21 -1.91
C LEU A 502 -24.90 -17.00 -1.17
N THR A 503 -25.42 -16.02 -1.91
CA THR A 503 -26.13 -14.87 -1.30
C THR A 503 -27.45 -15.32 -0.66
N GLY A 504 -28.16 -16.27 -1.28
CA GLY A 504 -29.37 -16.89 -0.71
C GLY A 504 -29.06 -17.73 0.53
N ASP A 505 -28.04 -18.59 0.47
CA ASP A 505 -27.57 -19.39 1.62
C ASP A 505 -27.18 -18.49 2.80
N LEU A 506 -26.42 -17.43 2.54
CA LEU A 506 -26.01 -16.46 3.55
C LEU A 506 -27.21 -15.75 4.20
N ALA A 507 -28.20 -15.33 3.41
CA ALA A 507 -29.42 -14.71 3.94
C ALA A 507 -30.28 -15.68 4.78
N ILE A 508 -30.29 -16.98 4.45
CA ILE A 508 -30.94 -18.03 5.25
C ILE A 508 -30.20 -18.25 6.59
N LEU A 509 -28.87 -18.15 6.57
CA LEU A 509 -28.03 -18.26 7.77
C LEU A 509 -28.16 -17.02 8.68
N ASP A 510 -28.10 -15.80 8.14
CA ASP A 510 -28.25 -14.56 8.92
C ASP A 510 -29.66 -14.43 9.50
N SER A 511 -30.71 -14.81 8.76
CA SER A 511 -32.09 -14.82 9.29
C SER A 511 -32.34 -15.93 10.33
N SER A 512 -31.45 -16.91 10.50
CA SER A 512 -31.58 -17.94 11.53
C SER A 512 -31.43 -17.40 12.96
N HIS A 513 -30.85 -16.20 13.14
CA HIS A 513 -30.66 -15.55 14.45
C HIS A 513 -31.96 -15.23 15.22
N GLN A 514 -33.14 -15.35 14.61
CA GLN A 514 -34.44 -15.17 15.28
C GLN A 514 -35.15 -16.47 15.70
N ILE A 515 -34.58 -17.66 15.45
CA ILE A 515 -35.23 -18.92 15.84
C ILE A 515 -35.01 -19.18 17.34
N SER A 516 -35.92 -18.62 18.14
CA SER A 516 -36.20 -19.08 19.51
C SER A 516 -36.58 -20.56 19.51
N ALA A 517 -36.36 -21.26 20.61
CA ALA A 517 -36.59 -22.68 20.73
C ALA A 517 -38.07 -23.06 20.58
N GLU A 518 -38.41 -23.83 19.54
CA GLU A 518 -39.54 -24.75 19.55
C GLU A 518 -39.04 -26.21 19.46
N PRO A 519 -39.39 -27.08 20.42
CA PRO A 519 -38.98 -28.48 20.40
C PRO A 519 -39.79 -29.27 19.37
N GLY A 520 -39.20 -29.51 18.20
CA GLY A 520 -39.82 -30.33 17.15
C GLY A 520 -39.40 -30.02 15.71
N SER A 521 -38.67 -28.92 15.47
CA SER A 521 -38.08 -28.65 14.14
C SER A 521 -36.68 -29.27 14.03
N PRO A 522 -36.35 -30.00 12.93
CA PRO A 522 -35.02 -30.54 12.70
C PRO A 522 -34.02 -29.40 12.40
N PRO A 523 -32.74 -29.55 12.77
CA PRO A 523 -31.79 -28.43 12.71
C PRO A 523 -31.37 -28.13 11.26
N ARG A 524 -31.38 -26.84 10.90
CA ARG A 524 -30.99 -26.36 9.57
C ARG A 524 -29.50 -26.54 9.23
N ILE A 525 -28.70 -27.01 10.18
CA ILE A 525 -27.25 -27.11 10.05
C ILE A 525 -26.81 -28.13 9.00
N ASP A 526 -27.51 -29.26 8.86
CA ASP A 526 -27.12 -30.30 7.91
C ASP A 526 -27.28 -29.81 6.47
N THR A 527 -28.41 -29.17 6.16
CA THR A 527 -28.64 -28.50 4.86
C THR A 527 -27.66 -27.35 4.62
N ALA A 528 -27.28 -26.59 5.67
CA ALA A 528 -26.27 -25.54 5.53
C ALA A 528 -24.87 -26.09 5.22
N VAL A 529 -24.51 -27.24 5.81
CA VAL A 529 -23.27 -27.98 5.51
C VAL A 529 -23.31 -28.57 4.09
N GLU A 530 -24.42 -29.17 3.68
CA GLU A 530 -24.61 -29.70 2.32
C GLU A 530 -24.53 -28.59 1.26
N ASN A 531 -25.20 -27.45 1.47
CA ASN A 531 -25.12 -26.31 0.56
C ASN A 531 -23.70 -25.72 0.51
N ALA A 532 -23.01 -25.59 1.64
CA ALA A 532 -21.64 -25.11 1.70
C ALA A 532 -20.65 -26.05 0.98
N LEU A 533 -20.74 -27.36 1.21
CA LEU A 533 -19.95 -28.37 0.50
C LEU A 533 -20.26 -28.36 -1.00
N SER A 534 -21.53 -28.34 -1.38
CA SER A 534 -21.99 -28.30 -2.77
C SER A 534 -21.47 -27.06 -3.50
N SER A 535 -21.54 -25.88 -2.87
CA SER A 535 -21.04 -24.62 -3.43
C SER A 535 -19.50 -24.56 -3.48
N THR A 536 -18.80 -25.19 -2.52
CA THR A 536 -17.34 -25.36 -2.57
C THR A 536 -16.93 -26.26 -3.73
N ALA A 537 -17.62 -27.39 -3.93
CA ALA A 537 -17.38 -28.30 -5.05
C ALA A 537 -17.65 -27.61 -6.40
N LYS A 538 -18.79 -26.90 -6.54
CA LYS A 538 -19.12 -26.11 -7.74
C LYS A 538 -18.04 -25.08 -8.08
N LEU A 539 -17.48 -24.37 -7.09
CA LEU A 539 -16.40 -23.41 -7.31
C LEU A 539 -15.10 -24.10 -7.77
N SER A 540 -14.76 -25.23 -7.15
CA SER A 540 -13.60 -26.06 -7.54
C SER A 540 -13.74 -26.62 -8.95
N ASP A 541 -14.92 -27.08 -9.34
CA ASP A 541 -15.21 -27.60 -10.68
C ASP A 541 -15.17 -26.51 -11.75
N ILE A 542 -15.68 -25.29 -11.46
CA ILE A 542 -15.53 -24.11 -12.32
C ILE A 542 -14.04 -23.80 -12.53
N ILE A 543 -13.25 -23.76 -11.46
CA ILE A 543 -11.79 -23.54 -11.50
C ILE A 543 -11.08 -24.62 -12.31
N ARG A 544 -11.46 -25.91 -12.16
CA ARG A 544 -10.88 -27.03 -12.93
C ARG A 544 -11.24 -26.95 -14.42
N ALA A 545 -12.49 -26.57 -14.74
CA ALA A 545 -12.95 -26.38 -16.11
C ALA A 545 -12.23 -25.22 -16.82
N MET A 546 -11.88 -24.15 -16.11
CA MET A 546 -11.06 -23.06 -16.66
C MET A 546 -9.64 -23.53 -16.99
N LYS A 547 -8.98 -24.24 -16.05
CA LYS A 547 -7.61 -24.75 -16.25
C LYS A 547 -7.54 -25.70 -17.46
N SER A 548 -8.51 -26.60 -17.62
CA SER A 548 -8.56 -27.50 -18.77
C SER A 548 -8.92 -26.79 -20.09
N ALA A 549 -9.75 -25.74 -20.04
CA ALA A 549 -10.09 -24.96 -21.22
C ALA A 549 -8.89 -24.21 -21.80
N ASP A 550 -8.06 -23.56 -20.97
CA ASP A 550 -6.91 -22.80 -21.50
C ASP A 550 -5.76 -23.71 -21.97
N ALA A 551 -5.51 -24.83 -21.28
CA ALA A 551 -4.61 -25.88 -21.79
C ALA A 551 -5.07 -26.42 -23.16
N GLY A 552 -6.37 -26.72 -23.29
CA GLY A 552 -6.98 -27.17 -24.55
C GLY A 552 -7.04 -26.10 -25.64
N GLN A 553 -6.89 -24.82 -25.31
CA GLN A 553 -6.77 -23.70 -26.25
C GLN A 553 -5.32 -23.56 -26.73
N GLU A 554 -4.35 -23.60 -25.80
CA GLU A 554 -2.92 -23.48 -26.08
C GLU A 554 -2.43 -24.63 -26.97
N GLN A 555 -2.91 -25.86 -26.73
CA GLN A 555 -2.58 -27.04 -27.53
C GLN A 555 -3.14 -26.97 -28.97
N ARG A 556 -4.28 -26.31 -29.18
CA ARG A 556 -4.84 -26.03 -30.53
C ARG A 556 -4.05 -24.96 -31.27
N ASP A 557 -3.62 -23.90 -30.59
CA ASP A 557 -2.80 -22.86 -31.23
C ASP A 557 -1.40 -23.39 -31.56
N LYS A 558 -0.83 -24.30 -30.74
CA LYS A 558 0.38 -25.08 -31.06
C LYS A 558 0.19 -26.03 -32.27
N GLN A 559 -0.97 -26.68 -32.40
CA GLN A 559 -1.27 -27.47 -33.62
C GLN A 559 -1.45 -26.59 -34.87
N ARG A 560 -2.06 -25.41 -34.74
CA ARG A 560 -2.27 -24.47 -35.86
C ARG A 560 -0.97 -23.91 -36.43
N THR A 561 0.06 -23.69 -35.61
CA THR A 561 1.37 -23.22 -36.10
C THR A 561 2.18 -24.31 -36.81
N CYS A 562 1.96 -25.60 -36.52
CA CYS A 562 2.64 -26.71 -37.19
C CYS A 562 2.12 -27.06 -38.60
N ILE A 563 0.97 -26.55 -39.02
CA ILE A 563 0.31 -26.96 -40.29
C ILE A 563 0.74 -26.12 -41.51
N MET A 564 1.40 -24.97 -41.29
CA MET A 564 1.85 -24.08 -42.38
C MET A 564 3.26 -24.44 -42.91
N GLY A 565 3.37 -25.64 -43.50
CA GLY A 565 4.47 -26.06 -44.37
C GLY A 565 3.98 -26.29 -45.81
N PRO A 566 4.79 -26.03 -46.85
CA PRO A 566 4.27 -25.97 -48.22
C PRO A 566 4.02 -27.36 -48.82
N HIS A 567 2.89 -27.54 -49.51
CA HIS A 567 2.88 -27.82 -50.96
C HIS A 567 1.48 -27.87 -51.60
N HIS A 568 1.48 -27.66 -52.92
CA HIS A 568 0.47 -27.95 -53.95
C HIS A 568 -0.90 -27.22 -53.98
N SER A 569 -1.16 -26.74 -55.19
CA SER A 569 -2.37 -26.10 -55.71
C SER A 569 -3.45 -27.11 -56.16
N SER A 570 -4.72 -26.75 -55.96
CA SER A 570 -5.82 -27.24 -56.79
C SER A 570 -6.88 -26.15 -56.98
N PHE A 571 -7.44 -26.08 -58.19
CA PHE A 571 -8.48 -25.12 -58.59
C PHE A 571 -9.87 -25.69 -58.29
N SER A 572 -10.82 -24.87 -57.84
CA SER A 572 -12.25 -25.06 -58.11
C SER A 572 -12.98 -23.71 -58.04
N SER A 573 -14.12 -23.58 -58.74
CA SER A 573 -14.72 -22.28 -59.05
C SER A 573 -16.25 -22.29 -59.09
N SER A 574 -16.89 -21.35 -58.39
CA SER A 574 -18.30 -20.95 -58.53
C SER A 574 -18.49 -19.60 -57.80
N GLN A 575 -18.57 -18.46 -58.47
CA GLN A 575 -19.72 -17.88 -59.23
C GLN A 575 -20.89 -17.35 -58.39
N SER A 576 -21.15 -16.05 -58.55
CA SER A 576 -22.44 -15.34 -58.39
C SER A 576 -23.02 -15.21 -56.95
N THR A 577 -23.87 -14.23 -56.62
CA THR A 577 -24.64 -13.27 -57.47
C THR A 577 -24.73 -11.86 -56.87
N LEU A 578 -25.14 -10.88 -57.67
CA LEU A 578 -25.40 -9.47 -57.31
C LEU A 578 -26.56 -9.30 -56.30
N LEU A 579 -26.56 -8.18 -55.56
CA LEU A 579 -27.51 -7.07 -55.74
C LEU A 579 -27.15 -5.83 -54.89
N SER A 580 -27.69 -4.65 -55.25
CA SER A 580 -27.40 -3.34 -54.66
C SER A 580 -28.60 -2.36 -54.84
N PRO A 581 -28.51 -1.02 -54.64
CA PRO A 581 -29.03 -0.39 -53.41
C PRO A 581 -30.05 0.77 -53.64
N THR A 582 -30.69 1.26 -52.57
CA THR A 582 -31.42 2.56 -52.49
C THR A 582 -31.79 2.85 -51.01
N SER A 583 -32.07 4.08 -50.55
CA SER A 583 -31.77 5.45 -51.04
C SER A 583 -32.00 6.48 -49.92
N ILE A 584 -31.43 7.69 -50.03
CA ILE A 584 -31.70 8.84 -49.15
C ILE A 584 -32.02 10.09 -50.02
N ARG A 585 -33.03 10.88 -49.62
CA ARG A 585 -33.25 12.30 -50.00
C ARG A 585 -32.86 13.16 -48.78
N GLY A 586 -32.34 14.39 -48.86
CA GLY A 586 -32.60 15.50 -49.78
C GLY A 586 -33.52 16.53 -49.08
N SER A 587 -33.27 17.86 -49.05
CA SER A 587 -32.30 18.67 -49.82
C SER A 587 -32.24 20.17 -49.41
N GLN A 588 -31.08 20.83 -49.59
CA GLN A 588 -30.88 22.27 -49.93
C GLN A 588 -31.16 23.40 -48.87
N PRO A 589 -30.80 24.71 -49.11
CA PRO A 589 -29.53 25.27 -49.67
C PRO A 589 -29.04 26.64 -49.07
N TRP A 590 -27.76 27.01 -49.30
CA TRP A 590 -27.12 28.37 -49.23
C TRP A 590 -25.58 28.15 -49.36
N GLU A 591 -24.87 28.45 -50.46
CA GLU A 591 -24.31 29.75 -50.95
C GLU A 591 -23.57 30.57 -49.87
N GLY A 592 -22.41 31.21 -50.03
CA GLY A 592 -21.37 31.37 -51.07
C GLY A 592 -20.34 32.43 -50.55
N SER A 593 -19.12 32.64 -51.04
CA SER A 593 -18.34 32.06 -52.14
C SER A 593 -16.86 32.59 -52.14
N TRP A 594 -15.97 31.97 -52.94
CA TRP A 594 -14.60 32.40 -53.35
C TRP A 594 -13.45 32.44 -52.31
N GLY A 595 -12.20 32.04 -52.65
CA GLY A 595 -11.76 31.25 -53.83
C GLY A 595 -10.25 31.28 -54.18
N GLN A 596 -9.79 30.26 -54.93
CA GLN A 596 -8.56 30.17 -55.77
C GLN A 596 -7.19 30.14 -55.05
N SER A 597 -6.10 29.48 -55.52
CA SER A 597 -5.83 28.37 -56.47
C SER A 597 -4.44 27.75 -56.10
N SER A 598 -3.76 26.74 -56.67
CA SER A 598 -3.82 25.85 -57.87
C SER A 598 -3.30 24.42 -57.44
N ARG A 599 -3.16 23.30 -58.19
CA ARG A 599 -2.76 22.91 -59.57
C ARG A 599 -1.27 23.17 -59.90
N MET A 600 -0.47 22.30 -60.55
CA MET A 600 -0.51 20.93 -61.13
C MET A 600 0.95 20.36 -61.13
N GLY A 601 1.33 19.11 -61.45
CA GLY A 601 0.63 17.85 -61.85
C GLY A 601 1.60 16.86 -62.58
N HIS A 602 1.27 15.55 -62.62
CA HIS A 602 1.97 14.42 -63.32
C HIS A 602 3.33 13.93 -62.76
N SER A 603 3.86 12.70 -62.95
CA SER A 603 3.40 11.32 -63.23
C SER A 603 4.54 10.56 -63.98
N THR A 604 4.71 9.23 -63.76
CA THR A 604 5.56 8.26 -64.54
C THR A 604 7.11 8.47 -64.54
N ASP A 605 8.00 7.46 -64.55
CA ASP A 605 7.83 5.99 -64.48
C ASP A 605 9.09 5.21 -63.96
N SER A 606 8.86 3.95 -63.56
CA SER A 606 9.71 2.72 -63.67
C SER A 606 11.12 2.53 -63.04
N MET A 607 11.25 1.39 -62.35
CA MET A 607 12.40 0.48 -62.16
C MET A 607 13.74 0.93 -61.54
N TYR A 608 14.08 0.34 -60.38
CA TYR A 608 15.04 -0.80 -60.30
C TYR A 608 14.74 -1.67 -59.06
N ARG A 609 15.19 -2.94 -59.04
CA ARG A 609 15.00 -3.91 -57.94
C ARG A 609 16.25 -4.05 -57.06
N THR A 610 16.06 -4.22 -55.74
CA THR A 610 16.67 -5.33 -54.96
C THR A 610 15.92 -5.57 -53.64
N GLY A 611 16.02 -6.79 -53.09
CA GLY A 611 15.10 -7.34 -52.09
C GLY A 611 15.12 -6.71 -50.69
N ILE A 612 13.97 -6.84 -50.02
CA ILE A 612 13.79 -6.71 -48.57
C ILE A 612 13.11 -8.01 -48.09
N GLY A 613 13.60 -8.60 -47.00
CA GLY A 613 13.03 -9.81 -46.40
C GLY A 613 11.74 -9.54 -45.62
N ALA A 614 10.91 -10.57 -45.44
CA ALA A 614 9.67 -10.44 -44.68
C ALA A 614 9.93 -10.19 -43.19
N SER A 615 9.18 -9.26 -42.60
CA SER A 615 9.23 -8.96 -41.16
C SER A 615 8.82 -10.16 -40.30
N PRO A 616 9.37 -10.31 -39.07
CA PRO A 616 8.81 -11.24 -38.10
C PRO A 616 7.35 -10.86 -37.76
N PRO A 617 6.51 -11.84 -37.37
CA PRO A 617 5.12 -11.56 -36.98
C PRO A 617 5.09 -10.66 -35.74
N SER A 618 4.15 -9.72 -35.72
CA SER A 618 3.90 -8.90 -34.53
C SER A 618 3.40 -9.77 -33.36
N PRO A 619 3.75 -9.44 -32.10
CA PRO A 619 3.20 -10.13 -30.95
C PRO A 619 1.68 -9.95 -30.92
N LYS A 620 0.94 -11.05 -30.77
CA LYS A 620 -0.50 -10.99 -30.49
C LYS A 620 -0.71 -10.19 -29.18
N PRO A 621 -1.74 -9.33 -29.08
CA PRO A 621 -2.06 -8.69 -27.81
C PRO A 621 -2.36 -9.77 -26.76
N ALA A 622 -1.83 -9.60 -25.55
CA ALA A 622 -2.17 -10.46 -24.42
C ALA A 622 -3.69 -10.43 -24.17
N LYS A 623 -4.26 -11.54 -23.68
CA LYS A 623 -5.64 -11.54 -23.19
C LYS A 623 -5.76 -10.45 -22.12
N ARG A 624 -6.66 -9.50 -22.32
CA ARG A 624 -7.00 -8.47 -21.32
C ARG A 624 -7.59 -9.19 -20.12
N GLY A 625 -7.06 -8.96 -18.91
CA GLY A 625 -7.66 -9.45 -17.67
C GLY A 625 -9.11 -8.99 -17.59
N ASP A 626 -10.05 -9.93 -17.52
CA ASP A 626 -11.46 -9.60 -17.47
C ASP A 626 -11.82 -9.23 -16.02
N ILE A 627 -11.90 -7.93 -15.76
CA ILE A 627 -12.21 -7.35 -14.46
C ILE A 627 -13.55 -7.87 -13.93
N MET A 628 -14.57 -8.03 -14.79
CA MET A 628 -15.87 -8.56 -14.38
C MET A 628 -15.75 -10.02 -13.98
N PHE A 629 -15.00 -10.81 -14.75
CA PHE A 629 -14.70 -12.19 -14.43
C PHE A 629 -13.96 -12.33 -13.09
N THR A 630 -12.86 -11.61 -12.88
CA THR A 630 -12.07 -11.67 -11.65
C THR A 630 -12.88 -11.18 -10.45
N THR A 631 -13.60 -10.06 -10.58
CA THR A 631 -14.47 -9.55 -9.51
C THR A 631 -15.51 -10.59 -9.10
N THR A 632 -16.16 -11.25 -10.07
CA THR A 632 -17.17 -12.28 -9.79
C THR A 632 -16.56 -13.53 -9.16
N LEU A 633 -15.37 -13.95 -9.60
CA LEU A 633 -14.65 -15.10 -9.05
C LEU A 633 -14.18 -14.86 -7.60
N VAL A 634 -13.60 -13.71 -7.31
CA VAL A 634 -13.15 -13.35 -5.95
C VAL A 634 -14.35 -13.10 -5.02
N ASN A 635 -15.42 -12.48 -5.52
CA ASN A 635 -16.67 -12.32 -4.76
C ASN A 635 -17.34 -13.67 -4.45
N ALA A 636 -17.32 -14.65 -5.37
CA ALA A 636 -17.81 -16.00 -5.10
C ALA A 636 -17.02 -16.68 -3.95
N TYR A 637 -15.70 -16.49 -3.92
CA TYR A 637 -14.85 -16.97 -2.83
C TYR A 637 -15.16 -16.25 -1.50
N ILE A 638 -15.28 -14.92 -1.48
CA ILE A 638 -15.65 -14.15 -0.27
C ILE A 638 -17.00 -14.60 0.30
N LEU A 639 -18.02 -14.72 -0.55
CA LEU A 639 -19.34 -15.20 -0.14
C LEU A 639 -19.29 -16.64 0.40
N LEU A 640 -18.47 -17.52 -0.20
CA LEU A 640 -18.28 -18.89 0.27
C LEU A 640 -17.61 -18.92 1.66
N VAL A 641 -16.61 -18.08 1.90
CA VAL A 641 -15.97 -17.94 3.23
C VAL A 641 -16.95 -17.41 4.27
N ARG A 642 -17.82 -16.45 3.94
CA ARG A 642 -18.89 -15.97 4.84
C ARG A 642 -19.88 -17.08 5.18
N VAL A 643 -20.36 -17.83 4.18
CA VAL A 643 -21.28 -18.98 4.39
C VAL A 643 -20.64 -20.01 5.31
N TRP A 644 -19.40 -20.44 5.07
CA TRP A 644 -18.68 -21.35 5.97
C TRP A 644 -18.52 -20.78 7.39
N THR A 645 -18.22 -19.48 7.52
CA THR A 645 -18.07 -18.82 8.83
C THR A 645 -19.38 -18.89 9.63
N LYS A 646 -20.51 -18.57 9.01
CA LYS A 646 -21.84 -18.62 9.64
C LYS A 646 -22.27 -20.05 9.96
N THR A 647 -22.03 -21.01 9.05
CA THR A 647 -22.29 -22.44 9.28
C THR A 647 -21.49 -22.97 10.48
N TYR A 648 -20.19 -22.66 10.58
CA TYR A 648 -19.37 -23.07 11.72
C TYR A 648 -19.71 -22.31 13.02
N LEU A 649 -20.15 -21.05 12.97
CA LEU A 649 -20.66 -20.34 14.14
C LEU A 649 -21.94 -20.99 14.69
N HIS A 650 -22.88 -21.32 13.80
CA HIS A 650 -24.11 -22.01 14.18
C HIS A 650 -23.82 -23.42 14.74
N LEU A 651 -22.88 -24.16 14.13
CA LEU A 651 -22.40 -25.44 14.66
C LEU A 651 -21.79 -25.27 16.05
N HIS A 652 -20.87 -24.32 16.23
CA HIS A 652 -20.23 -24.02 17.53
C HIS A 652 -21.27 -23.69 18.62
N HIS A 653 -22.33 -22.94 18.30
CA HIS A 653 -23.44 -22.69 19.22
C HIS A 653 -24.25 -23.96 19.55
N ILE A 654 -24.44 -24.88 18.60
CA ILE A 654 -25.05 -26.19 18.88
C ILE A 654 -24.17 -27.02 19.83
N LEU A 655 -22.84 -27.02 19.63
CA LEU A 655 -21.91 -27.73 20.52
C LEU A 655 -21.92 -27.12 21.94
N LEU A 656 -21.88 -25.79 22.07
CA LEU A 656 -21.89 -25.12 23.38
C LEU A 656 -23.20 -25.27 24.16
N SER A 657 -24.32 -25.60 23.51
CA SER A 657 -25.66 -25.56 24.12
C SER A 657 -26.27 -26.91 24.49
N ARG A 658 -25.63 -28.04 24.17
CA ARG A 658 -26.20 -29.39 24.41
C ARG A 658 -25.16 -30.42 24.86
N PRO A 659 -25.57 -31.44 25.64
CA PRO A 659 -24.71 -32.55 26.02
C PRO A 659 -24.53 -33.55 24.86
N GLN A 660 -23.33 -34.14 24.78
CA GLN A 660 -22.85 -35.01 23.69
C GLN A 660 -23.82 -36.13 23.25
N GLY A 661 -24.62 -36.68 24.17
CA GLY A 661 -25.57 -37.76 23.89
C GLY A 661 -26.73 -37.37 22.96
N GLU A 662 -27.33 -36.19 23.17
CA GLU A 662 -28.48 -35.71 22.37
C GLU A 662 -28.10 -35.28 20.95
N ILE A 663 -26.82 -35.04 20.72
CA ILE A 663 -26.31 -34.41 19.50
C ILE A 663 -26.25 -35.40 18.33
N SER A 664 -26.20 -36.70 18.62
CA SER A 664 -26.27 -37.76 17.59
C SER A 664 -27.67 -37.89 16.96
N GLU A 665 -28.72 -37.39 17.63
CA GLU A 665 -30.09 -37.34 17.09
C GLU A 665 -30.38 -36.00 16.38
N LEU A 666 -29.59 -34.95 16.64
CA LEU A 666 -29.71 -33.66 16.00
C LEU A 666 -28.87 -33.54 14.72
N LEU A 667 -27.57 -33.87 14.77
CA LEU A 667 -26.64 -33.70 13.64
C LEU A 667 -26.77 -34.88 12.66
N GLY A 668 -27.76 -34.75 11.77
CA GLY A 668 -28.04 -35.65 10.66
C GLY A 668 -26.97 -35.66 9.56
N LEU A 669 -25.87 -34.90 9.72
CA LEU A 669 -24.69 -34.79 8.86
C LEU A 669 -24.51 -36.02 7.96
N PRO A 670 -24.50 -35.87 6.63
CA PRO A 670 -24.55 -36.99 5.69
C PRO A 670 -23.43 -38.00 5.95
N SER A 671 -23.71 -39.27 5.67
CA SER A 671 -22.74 -40.37 5.84
C SER A 671 -21.61 -40.25 4.82
N LEU A 672 -20.60 -39.45 5.16
CA LEU A 672 -19.38 -39.26 4.39
C LEU A 672 -18.76 -40.63 4.07
N GLN A 673 -18.83 -41.00 2.79
CA GLN A 673 -18.26 -42.23 2.27
C GLN A 673 -17.00 -41.88 1.48
N LEU A 674 -15.84 -42.12 2.10
CA LEU A 674 -14.52 -41.74 1.57
C LEU A 674 -13.79 -43.01 1.13
N GLY A 675 -13.62 -43.19 -0.18
CA GLY A 675 -12.85 -44.33 -0.72
C GLY A 675 -13.36 -45.71 -0.29
N GLY A 676 -14.68 -45.88 -0.15
CA GLY A 676 -15.32 -47.11 0.33
C GLY A 676 -15.47 -47.21 1.86
N TYR A 677 -14.80 -46.36 2.64
CA TYR A 677 -14.99 -46.28 4.09
C TYR A 677 -16.18 -45.38 4.43
N ILE A 678 -17.12 -45.90 5.21
CA ILE A 678 -18.23 -45.11 5.78
C ILE A 678 -17.76 -44.53 7.11
N VAL A 679 -17.76 -43.20 7.26
CA VAL A 679 -17.46 -42.55 8.54
C VAL A 679 -18.55 -42.93 9.55
N GLY A 680 -18.13 -43.52 10.68
CA GLY A 680 -19.04 -44.09 11.68
C GLY A 680 -19.95 -43.07 12.38
N SER A 681 -20.93 -43.58 13.13
CA SER A 681 -22.02 -42.81 13.76
C SER A 681 -21.61 -41.87 14.91
N ASN A 682 -20.32 -41.60 15.12
CA ASN A 682 -19.84 -40.67 16.15
C ASN A 682 -19.84 -39.22 15.60
N PRO A 683 -20.61 -38.29 16.20
CA PRO A 683 -20.72 -36.92 15.67
C PRO A 683 -19.40 -36.14 15.76
N SER A 684 -18.59 -36.33 16.80
CA SER A 684 -17.27 -35.69 16.92
C SER A 684 -16.33 -36.11 15.78
N VAL A 685 -16.40 -37.36 15.34
CA VAL A 685 -15.62 -37.83 14.17
C VAL A 685 -16.16 -37.22 12.87
N LYS A 686 -17.49 -37.19 12.66
CA LYS A 686 -18.08 -36.53 11.48
C LYS A 686 -17.66 -35.06 11.37
N ILE A 687 -17.71 -34.29 12.46
CA ILE A 687 -17.33 -32.87 12.46
C ILE A 687 -15.82 -32.71 12.25
N THR A 688 -14.98 -33.59 12.82
CA THR A 688 -13.53 -33.59 12.56
C THR A 688 -13.24 -33.78 11.07
N VAL A 689 -13.89 -34.76 10.41
CA VAL A 689 -13.76 -34.99 8.96
C VAL A 689 -14.26 -33.79 8.16
N LEU A 690 -15.37 -33.16 8.56
CA LEU A 690 -15.93 -31.97 7.91
C LEU A 690 -14.95 -30.78 7.94
N LEU A 691 -14.32 -30.51 9.09
CA LEU A 691 -13.32 -29.45 9.26
C LEU A 691 -12.13 -29.62 8.31
N GLU A 692 -11.53 -30.82 8.27
CA GLU A 692 -10.36 -31.09 7.43
C GLU A 692 -10.72 -31.16 5.93
N LEU A 693 -11.90 -31.67 5.59
CA LEU A 693 -12.42 -31.67 4.22
C LEU A 693 -12.65 -30.23 3.71
N SER A 694 -13.37 -29.40 4.46
CA SER A 694 -13.63 -28.01 4.06
C SER A 694 -12.35 -27.20 3.98
N SER A 695 -11.43 -27.37 4.93
CA SER A 695 -10.10 -26.73 4.93
C SER A 695 -9.30 -27.11 3.68
N SER A 696 -9.27 -28.41 3.32
CA SER A 696 -8.56 -28.91 2.14
C SER A 696 -9.17 -28.38 0.84
N MET A 697 -10.50 -28.38 0.71
CA MET A 697 -11.19 -27.87 -0.48
C MET A 697 -11.00 -26.36 -0.65
N LEU A 698 -11.10 -25.58 0.43
CA LEU A 698 -10.84 -24.13 0.39
C LEU A 698 -9.38 -23.84 0.03
N LYS A 699 -8.41 -24.56 0.58
CA LYS A 699 -6.98 -24.41 0.24
C LYS A 699 -6.68 -24.64 -1.25
N VAL A 700 -7.38 -25.56 -1.92
CA VAL A 700 -7.26 -25.77 -3.38
C VAL A 700 -7.80 -24.57 -4.18
N ILE A 701 -8.87 -23.94 -3.69
CA ILE A 701 -9.45 -22.71 -4.27
C ILE A 701 -8.51 -21.53 -4.02
N GLU A 702 -8.08 -21.29 -2.79
CA GLU A 702 -7.09 -20.27 -2.39
C GLU A 702 -5.82 -20.34 -3.26
N THR A 703 -5.22 -21.53 -3.38
CA THR A 703 -4.03 -21.77 -4.20
C THR A 703 -4.28 -21.44 -5.67
N SER A 704 -5.46 -21.79 -6.19
CA SER A 704 -5.84 -21.48 -7.59
C SER A 704 -6.19 -20.00 -7.82
N LEU A 705 -6.52 -19.26 -6.77
CA LEU A 705 -6.67 -17.80 -6.77
C LEU A 705 -5.34 -17.06 -6.51
N GLY A 706 -4.27 -17.76 -6.14
CA GLY A 706 -2.95 -17.20 -5.82
C GLY A 706 -2.80 -16.71 -4.38
N LEU A 707 -3.67 -17.12 -3.45
CA LEU A 707 -3.75 -16.64 -2.07
C LEU A 707 -2.83 -17.41 -1.08
N GLY A 708 -1.68 -17.90 -1.56
CA GLY A 708 -0.82 -18.77 -0.76
C GLY A 708 0.66 -18.68 -1.11
N ASN A 709 1.37 -17.71 -0.52
CA ASN A 709 2.82 -17.79 -0.33
C ASN A 709 3.36 -16.88 0.80
N SER A 710 2.55 -16.68 1.85
CA SER A 710 2.87 -15.81 2.98
C SER A 710 2.34 -16.40 4.30
N ILE A 711 3.14 -17.28 4.93
CA ILE A 711 3.27 -17.51 6.39
C ILE A 711 4.25 -18.68 6.63
N GLY A 712 5.39 -18.37 7.27
CA GLY A 712 6.05 -19.26 8.23
C GLY A 712 6.71 -20.59 7.80
N THR A 713 7.89 -20.53 7.17
CA THR A 713 9.09 -21.29 7.63
C THR A 713 10.37 -20.61 7.11
N GLY A 714 11.48 -20.71 7.85
CA GLY A 714 12.72 -20.00 7.53
C GLY A 714 13.59 -20.67 6.46
N TYR A 715 14.38 -19.86 5.73
CA TYR A 715 15.55 -20.24 4.91
C TYR A 715 15.49 -21.61 4.19
N GLY A 716 14.64 -21.72 3.17
CA GLY A 716 14.53 -22.87 2.28
C GLY A 716 15.01 -22.57 0.85
N ARG A 717 16.06 -23.27 0.41
CA ARG A 717 16.70 -23.16 -0.91
C ARG A 717 15.75 -23.61 -2.05
N ARG A 718 15.61 -22.82 -3.12
CA ARG A 718 14.99 -23.29 -4.39
C ARG A 718 15.99 -24.18 -5.15
N ASP A 719 15.99 -25.48 -4.85
CA ASP A 719 16.69 -26.53 -5.61
C ASP A 719 15.91 -27.87 -5.50
N SER A 720 14.74 -27.97 -6.18
CA SER A 720 13.94 -29.21 -6.28
C SER A 720 13.27 -29.31 -7.66
N PRO A 721 13.52 -30.36 -8.47
CA PRO A 721 13.07 -30.43 -9.87
C PRO A 721 11.70 -31.13 -10.04
N HIS A 722 10.69 -30.78 -9.24
CA HIS A 722 9.33 -31.36 -9.29
C HIS A 722 8.22 -30.35 -8.96
N ASP A 723 8.08 -29.29 -9.75
CA ASP A 723 6.84 -28.48 -9.78
C ASP A 723 5.80 -29.15 -10.71
N ASP A 724 4.59 -29.43 -10.21
CA ASP A 724 3.48 -29.96 -11.02
C ASP A 724 2.92 -28.88 -11.96
N PRO A 725 2.83 -29.11 -13.29
CA PRO A 725 2.24 -28.15 -14.22
C PRO A 725 0.78 -27.75 -13.92
N ASN A 726 0.03 -28.48 -13.09
CA ASN A 726 -1.33 -28.10 -12.68
C ASN A 726 -1.37 -26.93 -11.66
N THR A 727 -0.24 -26.57 -11.04
CA THR A 727 -0.18 -25.60 -9.93
C THR A 727 -0.17 -24.13 -10.39
N GLN A 728 -0.47 -23.81 -11.64
CA GLN A 728 -0.67 -22.43 -12.08
C GLN A 728 -1.89 -21.78 -11.38
N SER A 729 -1.72 -20.53 -10.93
CA SER A 729 -2.82 -19.67 -10.45
C SER A 729 -3.59 -19.09 -11.65
N LEU A 730 -4.90 -18.94 -11.48
CA LEU A 730 -5.79 -18.31 -12.45
C LEU A 730 -5.78 -16.76 -12.38
N ILE A 731 -5.28 -16.19 -11.28
CA ILE A 731 -5.15 -14.75 -11.08
C ILE A 731 -3.67 -14.41 -10.97
N MET A 732 -3.10 -13.97 -12.11
CA MET A 732 -1.67 -13.73 -12.30
C MET A 732 -1.34 -12.47 -13.12
N ASP A 733 -2.31 -11.82 -13.79
CA ASP A 733 -2.10 -10.49 -14.35
C ASP A 733 -2.31 -9.39 -13.28
N ALA A 734 -1.57 -8.28 -13.41
CA ALA A 734 -1.52 -7.25 -12.38
C ALA A 734 -2.87 -6.56 -12.11
N VAL A 735 -3.78 -6.48 -13.10
CA VAL A 735 -5.10 -5.86 -12.91
C VAL A 735 -5.97 -6.79 -12.08
N SER A 736 -6.03 -8.07 -12.44
CA SER A 736 -6.79 -9.07 -11.70
C SER A 736 -6.21 -9.35 -10.30
N VAL A 737 -4.88 -9.23 -10.11
CA VAL A 737 -4.26 -9.24 -8.78
C VAL A 737 -4.71 -8.04 -7.94
N SER A 738 -4.61 -6.80 -8.45
CA SER A 738 -5.05 -5.62 -7.71
C SER A 738 -6.54 -5.64 -7.35
N VAL A 739 -7.40 -6.15 -8.24
CA VAL A 739 -8.83 -6.37 -7.97
C VAL A 739 -9.04 -7.40 -6.85
N ARG A 740 -8.26 -8.50 -6.85
CA ARG A 740 -8.31 -9.54 -5.81
C ARG A 740 -7.92 -8.97 -4.44
N GLU A 741 -6.79 -8.29 -4.35
CA GLU A 741 -6.31 -7.72 -3.06
C GLU A 741 -7.25 -6.63 -2.54
N ALA A 742 -7.79 -5.77 -3.42
CA ALA A 742 -8.74 -4.73 -3.01
C ALA A 742 -10.02 -5.31 -2.39
N LEU A 743 -10.61 -6.35 -3.00
CA LEU A 743 -11.82 -7.01 -2.50
C LEU A 743 -11.59 -7.76 -1.19
N LEU A 744 -10.44 -8.43 -1.05
CA LEU A 744 -10.08 -9.15 0.18
C LEU A 744 -9.69 -8.21 1.33
N SER A 745 -9.05 -7.08 1.01
CA SER A 745 -8.79 -6.00 1.97
C SER A 745 -10.09 -5.37 2.46
N GLN A 746 -11.06 -5.10 1.58
CA GLN A 746 -12.39 -4.62 1.96
C GLN A 746 -13.13 -5.61 2.87
N GLU A 747 -13.09 -6.92 2.60
CA GLU A 747 -13.71 -7.91 3.49
C GLU A 747 -12.98 -8.01 4.84
N THR A 748 -11.65 -7.97 4.84
CA THR A 748 -10.84 -7.99 6.07
C THR A 748 -11.15 -6.76 6.94
N TYR A 749 -11.29 -5.59 6.32
CA TYR A 749 -11.74 -4.36 6.99
C TYR A 749 -13.16 -4.52 7.55
N ARG A 750 -14.12 -5.01 6.75
CA ARG A 750 -15.51 -5.23 7.20
C ARG A 750 -15.58 -6.09 8.46
N VAL A 751 -14.90 -7.24 8.45
CA VAL A 751 -14.79 -8.17 9.58
C VAL A 751 -14.10 -7.55 10.80
N SER A 752 -13.26 -6.53 10.61
CA SER A 752 -12.66 -5.76 11.73
C SER A 752 -13.55 -4.65 12.29
N THR A 753 -14.51 -4.15 11.50
CA THR A 753 -15.40 -3.03 11.89
C THR A 753 -16.77 -3.47 12.40
N GLU A 754 -17.26 -4.64 12.00
CA GLU A 754 -18.47 -5.22 12.58
C GLU A 754 -18.10 -5.94 13.89
N GLU A 755 -18.34 -5.29 15.04
CA GLU A 755 -17.94 -5.74 16.38
C GLU A 755 -18.56 -7.11 16.78
N GLY A 756 -17.97 -8.21 16.29
CA GLY A 756 -18.35 -9.56 16.65
C GLY A 756 -18.06 -10.66 15.62
N GLU A 757 -17.85 -10.34 14.34
CA GLU A 757 -17.59 -11.39 13.33
C GLU A 757 -16.20 -12.03 13.51
N LEU A 758 -16.18 -13.29 13.95
CA LEU A 758 -14.95 -14.09 14.03
C LEU A 758 -14.57 -14.60 12.63
N SER A 759 -13.30 -14.46 12.24
CA SER A 759 -12.81 -15.01 10.97
C SER A 759 -12.93 -16.53 10.94
N LEU A 760 -13.22 -17.10 9.76
CA LEU A 760 -13.47 -18.54 9.53
C LEU A 760 -12.51 -19.44 10.31
N ARG A 761 -11.20 -19.17 10.24
CA ARG A 761 -10.18 -19.91 10.98
C ARG A 761 -10.40 -19.90 12.49
N ARG A 762 -10.64 -18.73 13.11
CA ARG A 762 -10.94 -18.62 14.54
C ARG A 762 -12.23 -19.33 14.94
N VAL A 763 -13.21 -19.45 14.03
CA VAL A 763 -14.44 -20.22 14.28
C VAL A 763 -14.16 -21.72 14.20
N MET A 764 -13.46 -22.19 13.17
CA MET A 764 -13.07 -23.60 13.02
C MET A 764 -12.18 -24.06 14.18
N ASP A 765 -11.25 -23.22 14.63
CA ASP A 765 -10.38 -23.52 15.77
C ASP A 765 -11.19 -23.60 17.08
N LYS A 766 -12.18 -22.73 17.30
CA LYS A 766 -13.15 -22.88 18.41
C LYS A 766 -14.00 -24.16 18.32
N VAL A 767 -14.40 -24.58 17.13
CA VAL A 767 -15.08 -25.87 16.95
C VAL A 767 -14.15 -27.03 17.32
N ARG A 768 -12.86 -26.97 16.94
CA ARG A 768 -11.84 -27.96 17.38
C ARG A 768 -11.69 -27.97 18.91
N GLU A 769 -11.56 -26.81 19.54
CA GLU A 769 -11.47 -26.68 21.01
C GLU A 769 -12.66 -27.35 21.72
N GLN A 770 -13.90 -27.13 21.26
CA GLN A 770 -15.07 -27.79 21.84
C GLN A 770 -15.11 -29.31 21.58
N LEU A 771 -14.61 -29.78 20.42
CA LEU A 771 -14.49 -31.22 20.15
C LEU A 771 -13.40 -31.89 20.99
N ASP A 772 -12.31 -31.20 21.32
CA ASP A 772 -11.24 -31.70 22.19
C ASP A 772 -11.64 -31.67 23.68
N ILE A 773 -12.53 -30.76 24.10
CA ILE A 773 -13.19 -30.79 25.42
C ILE A 773 -14.16 -32.01 25.56
N TRP A 774 -14.51 -32.67 24.45
CA TRP A 774 -15.41 -33.83 24.39
C TRP A 774 -14.69 -35.18 24.14
N ARG A 775 -13.36 -35.21 24.21
CA ARG A 775 -12.51 -36.40 23.98
C ARG A 775 -11.89 -36.93 25.27
#